data_AF-A0A1I5XWQ1-F1
#
_entry.id   AF-A0A1I5XWQ1-F1
#
_cell.length_a   1.000
_cell.length_b   1.000
_cell.length_c   1.000
_cell.angle_alpha   90.00
_cell.angle_beta   90.00
_cell.angle_gamma   90.00
#
_symmetry.space_group_name_H-M   'P 1'
#
loop_
_entity.id
_entity.type
_entity.pdbx_description
1 polymer ?
#
loop_
_entity_poly.entity_id
_entity_poly.type
_entity_poly.pdbx_seq_one_letter_code
_entity_poly.pdbx_strand_id
1 'polypeptide(L)'
;MAYQPKSYRRFLASSVSAAVVASAAAAVPADVQQADAAESFSDVSNDYWASESIQRLADEGIINGYPDGTYGPGEDINRGQVAELLVNAFDLEVSQDAESSYDDLTDESYYTPYAEAVTEAGYITGREDGTMFAAGMDLSREQMATILVRAFNLEPKEDASANVADLDEANASHQENIEILAQYDITSTENNMFRPKETVNRAQFATFLDRALEVQEPLEIANVSTLTGDGHVLSVEFTRPYREDLSPSDIMISESDSGERKGVESVSLSSDGLSAEVTLYDDTSDNAPDEIPEGVQHDIQVGNLSTTFTRDQFLNDDDNARVTGVDQDERTITVTYNEDNGEGQETTVQIDVPEDSDLNFQQALGHEISVWYDGDEQLTRYQLIQHEDTVHDAIEVTADNEIETIDEGNAHDLAVDSEQFEFIANPGTDDEVVANSAEDMQDLVDNKYDYSKAIFGDNGDVERVYAYDLNADPILVDNVEDGLVTGKGGNELDLQDYVIVKNGQQISASDLQEDDLLFFNEDAHGDGFAVVSNQTTSGSIENVFEDSFEVDGTSYDYVSDNITTRYLEGDEFSELDESAAQDLQAANDEVTLYNNFRNEVVYVTGNQGDAPSNENYLYLQGDLTPYTDNLGNGRMEIEGINSEGESELYDVELGSLDQINLLEGQSGDDSETEYEMNSEFPGNSDYEVDDFVFGTTHESAATSNSATVEVDGTTYYTDISDRSAIENIIAVNEDNSYGEIITDISDVNNIANIGLDGEDSDTVNQITLTNNVETLNEDIDEDSSTANGYRLQDDTMIYDLSDADDMEDPDADNVEVTAWSDASNIDITADNADVYYDEEGNVTHIVSSDSVTANDDEVSALISEVSVSDGDVERVTAFVEGEKIQFEVDDSDINLEEGSFETLEVNEDRTVITGKADDQKPVVDGYVEEVNVGAGEIKFFGNDTTYELNNDNAVYDGTDDDSGEWETANLRDIEEGDSVSISIPSEGSRFADAAVLEEEDSVDPDTYEPSVNVNQESVTSTSAENVSEVKLSFSEEASVQEDGEFTVTDEDGNSFTVTEDSYEQVGSDNKFTYQTSGSTVSVYVYGYDEADDANPLNIDFSGDNFFDESYDVSDSSVNVNVNDELNN
;
A
#
# COMPACT_ATOMS: atom_id res chain seq x y z
N MET A 1 -38.70 7.43 -37.73
CA MET A 1 -37.98 8.71 -37.89
C MET A 1 -36.66 8.32 -38.54
N ALA A 2 -36.09 9.10 -39.46
CA ALA A 2 -34.79 8.72 -40.02
C ALA A 2 -33.73 8.90 -38.92
N TYR A 3 -33.05 7.81 -38.57
CA TYR A 3 -31.93 7.82 -37.63
C TYR A 3 -30.71 8.41 -38.36
N GLN A 4 -29.94 9.30 -37.71
CA GLN A 4 -28.79 9.96 -38.34
C GLN A 4 -27.50 9.16 -38.09
N PRO A 5 -26.57 9.10 -39.06
CA PRO A 5 -25.31 8.36 -38.92
C PRO A 5 -24.36 8.97 -37.88
N LYS A 6 -23.39 8.17 -37.41
CA LYS A 6 -22.42 8.57 -36.36
C LYS A 6 -21.63 9.83 -36.71
N SER A 7 -21.26 10.01 -37.98
CA SER A 7 -20.49 11.15 -38.50
C SER A 7 -21.07 12.52 -38.07
N TYR A 8 -22.40 12.63 -38.02
CA TYR A 8 -23.12 13.88 -37.68
C TYR A 8 -22.91 14.38 -36.24
N ARG A 9 -22.30 13.58 -35.34
CA ARG A 9 -22.04 13.96 -33.94
C ARG A 9 -20.59 14.39 -33.66
N ARG A 10 -19.63 14.14 -34.56
CA ARG A 10 -18.18 14.38 -34.29
C ARG A 10 -17.57 15.54 -35.08
N PHE A 11 -18.12 15.92 -36.25
CA PHE A 11 -17.52 16.97 -37.08
C PHE A 11 -17.53 18.38 -36.43
N LEU A 12 -18.30 18.59 -35.36
CA LEU A 12 -18.28 19.83 -34.56
C LEU A 12 -17.15 19.87 -33.51
N ALA A 13 -16.30 18.83 -33.40
CA ALA A 13 -15.33 18.68 -32.31
C ALA A 13 -13.93 18.20 -32.77
N SER A 14 -13.63 18.20 -34.07
CA SER A 14 -12.40 17.59 -34.60
C SER A 14 -11.68 18.40 -35.69
N SER A 15 -11.86 19.72 -35.74
CA SER A 15 -11.05 20.62 -36.58
C SER A 15 -9.77 21.05 -35.84
N VAL A 16 -9.05 20.09 -35.25
CA VAL A 16 -7.74 20.29 -34.62
C VAL A 16 -6.65 19.80 -35.57
N SER A 17 -5.58 20.57 -35.68
CA SER A 17 -4.57 20.47 -36.75
C SER A 17 -3.78 19.16 -36.72
N ALA A 18 -3.76 18.43 -37.85
CA ALA A 18 -2.87 17.28 -38.03
C ALA A 18 -1.41 17.72 -38.26
N ALA A 19 -0.64 17.88 -37.18
CA ALA A 19 0.81 18.06 -37.25
C ALA A 19 1.52 16.75 -37.66
N VAL A 20 2.41 16.82 -38.66
CA VAL A 20 3.14 15.64 -39.15
C VAL A 20 4.29 15.29 -38.21
N VAL A 21 4.08 14.30 -37.34
CA VAL A 21 5.15 13.73 -36.50
C VAL A 21 5.94 12.70 -37.30
N ALA A 22 7.27 12.87 -37.35
CA ALA A 22 8.20 11.89 -37.90
C ALA A 22 9.32 11.59 -36.88
N SER A 23 9.09 10.61 -36.01
CA SER A 23 10.06 10.15 -35.00
C SER A 23 10.60 8.75 -35.34
N ALA A 24 11.84 8.46 -34.92
CA ALA A 24 12.56 7.24 -35.30
C ALA A 24 13.19 6.51 -34.10
N ALA A 25 12.44 5.52 -33.59
CA ALA A 25 12.88 4.26 -32.98
C ALA A 25 13.94 4.24 -31.84
N ALA A 26 13.48 3.83 -30.64
CA ALA A 26 14.13 2.81 -29.79
C ALA A 26 13.06 2.06 -28.94
N ALA A 27 13.40 0.91 -28.34
CA ALA A 27 12.52 0.01 -27.55
C ALA A 27 12.81 0.16 -26.02
N VAL A 28 12.10 -0.39 -25.01
CA VAL A 28 11.56 -1.77 -24.81
C VAL A 28 10.23 -1.76 -23.93
N PRO A 29 9.79 -2.75 -23.10
CA PRO A 29 8.46 -3.41 -23.23
C PRO A 29 7.39 -3.21 -22.11
N ALA A 30 6.15 -3.62 -22.42
CA ALA A 30 5.09 -4.27 -21.57
C ALA A 30 4.76 -3.75 -20.15
N ASP A 31 3.50 -3.70 -19.67
CA ASP A 31 2.20 -4.12 -20.20
C ASP A 31 1.09 -3.30 -19.50
N VAL A 32 0.35 -2.42 -20.21
CA VAL A 32 -0.91 -1.84 -19.71
C VAL A 32 -1.86 -1.65 -20.90
N GLN A 33 -2.97 -2.38 -20.95
CA GLN A 33 -3.98 -2.24 -22.02
C GLN A 33 -4.97 -1.11 -21.70
N GLN A 34 -4.61 0.12 -22.06
CA GLN A 34 -5.55 1.23 -22.26
C GLN A 34 -5.84 1.37 -23.76
N ALA A 35 -7.05 1.83 -24.13
CA ALA A 35 -7.63 1.63 -25.45
C ALA A 35 -6.72 2.03 -26.64
N ASP A 36 -6.38 1.04 -27.47
CA ASP A 36 -5.37 1.15 -28.52
C ASP A 36 -5.67 2.21 -29.59
N ALA A 37 -4.61 2.84 -30.10
CA ALA A 37 -4.69 3.74 -31.24
C ALA A 37 -5.16 2.99 -32.50
N ALA A 38 -5.87 3.67 -33.40
CA ALA A 38 -6.53 3.05 -34.56
C ALA A 38 -5.60 2.13 -35.37
N GLU A 39 -5.87 0.82 -35.37
CA GLU A 39 -5.04 -0.18 -36.03
C GLU A 39 -4.92 0.08 -37.55
N SER A 40 -3.73 0.49 -37.99
CA SER A 40 -3.40 0.47 -39.42
C SER A 40 -3.32 -0.99 -39.92
N PHE A 41 -4.26 -1.40 -40.76
CA PHE A 41 -4.35 -2.81 -41.21
C PHE A 41 -3.12 -3.25 -42.03
N SER A 42 -2.52 -4.37 -41.64
CA SER A 42 -1.22 -4.85 -42.17
C SER A 42 -1.22 -5.20 -43.67
N ASP A 43 -2.39 -5.39 -44.29
CA ASP A 43 -2.57 -5.65 -45.72
C ASP A 43 -3.10 -4.44 -46.54
N VAL A 44 -3.23 -3.28 -45.90
CA VAL A 44 -3.65 -2.00 -46.52
C VAL A 44 -2.51 -0.98 -46.41
N SER A 45 -1.64 -0.93 -47.41
CA SER A 45 -0.60 0.11 -47.48
C SER A 45 -1.20 1.51 -47.68
N ASN A 46 -0.57 2.57 -47.16
CA ASN A 46 -1.03 3.96 -47.31
C ASN A 46 -1.28 4.36 -48.79
N ASP A 47 -0.44 3.90 -49.73
CA ASP A 47 -0.61 4.10 -51.19
C ASP A 47 -1.76 3.28 -51.84
N TYR A 48 -2.52 2.49 -51.06
CA TYR A 48 -3.61 1.68 -51.58
C TYR A 48 -4.81 2.56 -51.92
N TRP A 49 -5.43 2.36 -53.08
CA TRP A 49 -6.49 3.24 -53.62
C TRP A 49 -7.74 3.44 -52.72
N ALA A 50 -7.89 2.64 -51.67
CA ALA A 50 -8.98 2.72 -50.70
C ALA A 50 -8.48 2.87 -49.24
N SER A 51 -7.18 3.11 -49.02
CA SER A 51 -6.59 3.24 -47.67
C SER A 51 -7.34 4.27 -46.83
N GLU A 52 -7.49 5.49 -47.34
CA GLU A 52 -8.21 6.60 -46.70
C GLU A 52 -9.64 6.23 -46.28
N SER A 53 -10.44 5.64 -47.19
CA SER A 53 -11.81 5.21 -46.89
C SER A 53 -11.88 4.07 -45.87
N ILE A 54 -10.87 3.20 -45.84
CA ILE A 54 -10.80 2.10 -44.88
C ILE A 54 -10.38 2.64 -43.50
N GLN A 55 -9.41 3.55 -43.46
CA GLN A 55 -8.92 4.17 -42.24
C GLN A 55 -10.00 5.03 -41.57
N ARG A 56 -10.63 5.98 -42.28
CA ARG A 56 -11.72 6.80 -41.73
C ARG A 56 -12.83 5.97 -41.10
N LEU A 57 -13.25 4.91 -41.78
CA LEU A 57 -14.29 4.01 -41.28
C LEU A 57 -13.81 3.14 -40.10
N ALA A 58 -12.52 2.89 -39.95
CA ALA A 58 -11.95 2.24 -38.76
C ALA A 58 -11.85 3.23 -37.58
N ASP A 59 -11.41 4.47 -37.83
CA ASP A 59 -11.35 5.56 -36.84
C ASP A 59 -12.75 5.91 -36.29
N GLU A 60 -13.79 5.80 -37.12
CA GLU A 60 -15.20 5.94 -36.73
C GLU A 60 -15.78 4.69 -36.02
N GLY A 61 -15.02 3.60 -35.90
CA GLY A 61 -15.49 2.32 -35.34
C GLY A 61 -16.57 1.63 -36.17
N ILE A 62 -16.64 1.94 -37.48
CA ILE A 62 -17.60 1.36 -38.43
C ILE A 62 -17.06 0.04 -38.99
N ILE A 63 -15.79 0.04 -39.37
CA ILE A 63 -15.06 -1.11 -39.90
C ILE A 63 -14.16 -1.71 -38.83
N ASN A 64 -14.24 -3.04 -38.68
CA ASN A 64 -13.26 -3.84 -37.95
C ASN A 64 -12.44 -4.69 -38.91
N GLY A 65 -11.19 -4.94 -38.53
CA GLY A 65 -10.32 -5.93 -39.16
C GLY A 65 -10.70 -7.37 -38.80
N TYR A 66 -9.91 -8.32 -39.28
CA TYR A 66 -9.87 -9.68 -38.77
C TYR A 66 -8.94 -9.76 -37.56
N PRO A 67 -9.12 -10.75 -36.65
CA PRO A 67 -8.25 -10.92 -35.47
C PRO A 67 -6.76 -11.21 -35.73
N ASP A 68 -6.33 -11.22 -37.00
CA ASP A 68 -4.92 -11.34 -37.40
C ASP A 68 -4.31 -9.99 -37.86
N GLY A 69 -5.00 -8.86 -37.63
CA GLY A 69 -4.53 -7.52 -37.99
C GLY A 69 -4.62 -7.22 -39.49
N THR A 70 -5.46 -7.94 -40.24
CA THR A 70 -5.72 -7.70 -41.67
C THR A 70 -7.14 -7.20 -41.92
N TYR A 71 -7.34 -6.40 -42.97
CA TYR A 71 -8.68 -5.97 -43.38
C TYR A 71 -9.29 -6.87 -44.47
N GLY A 72 -8.48 -7.55 -45.29
CA GLY A 72 -8.94 -8.34 -46.42
C GLY A 72 -9.56 -7.50 -47.56
N PRO A 73 -8.93 -6.39 -48.02
CA PRO A 73 -9.54 -5.43 -48.96
C PRO A 73 -9.96 -6.06 -50.31
N GLY A 74 -9.33 -7.18 -50.68
CA GLY A 74 -9.60 -7.91 -51.91
C GLY A 74 -10.73 -8.94 -51.85
N GLU A 75 -11.27 -9.25 -50.67
CA GLU A 75 -12.27 -10.31 -50.48
C GLU A 75 -13.69 -9.82 -50.83
N ASP A 76 -14.50 -10.67 -51.47
CA ASP A 76 -15.91 -10.37 -51.74
C ASP A 76 -16.69 -10.21 -50.42
N ILE A 77 -17.46 -9.12 -50.29
CA ILE A 77 -18.20 -8.82 -49.06
C ILE A 77 -19.58 -9.51 -49.07
N ASN A 78 -19.92 -10.16 -47.97
CA ASN A 78 -21.20 -10.85 -47.82
C ASN A 78 -22.29 -9.97 -47.17
N ARG A 79 -23.55 -10.39 -47.29
CA ARG A 79 -24.72 -9.64 -46.77
C ARG A 79 -24.76 -9.52 -45.25
N GLY A 80 -24.18 -10.46 -44.50
CA GLY A 80 -24.05 -10.40 -43.05
C GLY A 80 -23.08 -9.29 -42.62
N GLN A 81 -21.88 -9.28 -43.19
CA GLN A 81 -20.87 -8.22 -42.98
C GLN A 81 -21.43 -6.83 -43.35
N VAL A 82 -22.19 -6.73 -44.45
CA VAL A 82 -22.84 -5.47 -44.83
C VAL A 82 -23.93 -5.04 -43.84
N ALA A 83 -24.59 -5.98 -43.15
CA ALA A 83 -25.55 -5.64 -42.10
C ALA A 83 -24.84 -5.05 -40.87
N GLU A 84 -23.77 -5.68 -40.43
CA GLU A 84 -22.89 -5.23 -39.34
C GLU A 84 -22.33 -3.82 -39.61
N LEU A 85 -21.73 -3.58 -40.80
CA LEU A 85 -21.22 -2.24 -41.15
C LEU A 85 -22.31 -1.15 -41.16
N LEU A 86 -23.54 -1.48 -41.55
CA LEU A 86 -24.65 -0.52 -41.51
C LEU A 86 -25.19 -0.30 -40.10
N VAL A 87 -25.19 -1.32 -39.25
CA VAL A 87 -25.48 -1.16 -37.82
C VAL A 87 -24.47 -0.21 -37.19
N ASN A 88 -23.18 -0.42 -37.44
CA ASN A 88 -22.12 0.41 -36.84
C ASN A 88 -22.19 1.86 -37.37
N ALA A 89 -22.34 2.06 -38.68
CA ALA A 89 -22.41 3.37 -39.32
C ALA A 89 -23.61 4.23 -38.88
N PHE A 90 -24.76 3.57 -38.63
CA PHE A 90 -26.00 4.23 -38.23
C PHE A 90 -26.30 4.13 -36.74
N ASP A 91 -25.40 3.55 -35.92
CA ASP A 91 -25.60 3.35 -34.48
C ASP A 91 -26.96 2.68 -34.15
N LEU A 92 -27.32 1.66 -34.93
CA LEU A 92 -28.60 0.99 -34.78
C LEU A 92 -28.64 0.17 -33.48
N GLU A 93 -29.78 0.18 -32.81
CA GLU A 93 -30.01 -0.63 -31.61
C GLU A 93 -29.95 -2.13 -31.97
N VAL A 94 -29.05 -2.86 -31.31
CA VAL A 94 -28.87 -4.32 -31.49
C VAL A 94 -29.26 -5.03 -30.21
N SER A 95 -30.30 -5.87 -30.28
CA SER A 95 -30.60 -6.84 -29.23
C SER A 95 -29.80 -8.11 -29.50
N GLN A 96 -28.89 -8.48 -28.59
CA GLN A 96 -28.12 -9.72 -28.71
C GLN A 96 -29.02 -10.97 -28.57
N ASP A 97 -30.17 -10.84 -27.90
CA ASP A 97 -31.20 -11.89 -27.73
C ASP A 97 -32.27 -11.89 -28.85
N ALA A 98 -31.97 -11.35 -30.04
CA ALA A 98 -32.95 -11.23 -31.12
C ALA A 98 -33.38 -12.60 -31.70
N GLU A 99 -34.67 -12.93 -31.56
CA GLU A 99 -35.28 -14.06 -32.29
C GLU A 99 -35.25 -13.79 -33.81
N SER A 100 -34.82 -14.77 -34.61
CA SER A 100 -34.71 -14.57 -36.06
C SER A 100 -36.06 -14.62 -36.77
N SER A 101 -36.30 -13.64 -37.65
CA SER A 101 -37.44 -13.61 -38.56
C SER A 101 -37.21 -14.38 -39.87
N TYR A 102 -36.04 -15.01 -40.03
CA TYR A 102 -35.57 -15.63 -41.27
C TYR A 102 -35.40 -17.15 -41.18
N ASP A 103 -35.93 -17.89 -42.17
CA ASP A 103 -35.86 -19.36 -42.26
C ASP A 103 -34.42 -19.91 -42.43
N ASP A 104 -33.45 -19.07 -42.78
CA ASP A 104 -32.05 -19.44 -43.05
C ASP A 104 -31.04 -18.91 -42.02
N LEU A 105 -31.53 -18.32 -40.94
CA LEU A 105 -30.76 -17.97 -39.75
C LEU A 105 -31.35 -18.68 -38.51
N THR A 106 -30.59 -18.71 -37.43
CA THR A 106 -30.99 -19.23 -36.12
C THR A 106 -30.76 -18.15 -35.08
N ASP A 107 -31.48 -18.18 -33.97
CA ASP A 107 -31.34 -17.19 -32.90
C ASP A 107 -29.87 -17.12 -32.40
N GLU A 108 -29.18 -18.27 -32.30
CA GLU A 108 -27.75 -18.39 -31.96
C GLU A 108 -26.76 -17.93 -33.06
N SER A 109 -27.20 -17.44 -34.22
CA SER A 109 -26.30 -17.06 -35.31
C SER A 109 -25.74 -15.65 -35.10
N TYR A 110 -24.42 -15.50 -35.20
CA TYR A 110 -23.72 -14.21 -35.11
C TYR A 110 -24.34 -13.09 -35.97
N TYR A 111 -24.87 -13.41 -37.16
CA TYR A 111 -25.49 -12.40 -38.03
C TYR A 111 -26.96 -12.09 -37.71
N THR A 112 -27.63 -12.82 -36.81
CA THR A 112 -29.06 -12.62 -36.50
C THR A 112 -29.35 -11.25 -35.90
N PRO A 113 -28.67 -10.79 -34.84
CA PRO A 113 -28.92 -9.45 -34.27
C PRO A 113 -28.78 -8.33 -35.31
N TYR A 114 -27.71 -8.36 -36.12
CA TYR A 114 -27.48 -7.39 -37.18
C TYR A 114 -28.50 -7.48 -38.32
N ALA A 115 -28.90 -8.70 -38.71
CA ALA A 115 -29.87 -8.93 -39.78
C ALA A 115 -31.27 -8.42 -39.42
N GLU A 116 -31.72 -8.60 -38.18
CA GLU A 116 -32.98 -8.04 -37.70
C GLU A 116 -32.92 -6.50 -37.63
N ALA A 117 -31.86 -5.93 -37.05
CA ALA A 117 -31.69 -4.47 -36.91
C ALA A 117 -31.76 -3.73 -38.27
N VAL A 118 -31.03 -4.19 -39.29
CA VAL A 118 -31.08 -3.58 -40.64
C VAL A 118 -32.39 -3.86 -41.39
N THR A 119 -33.15 -4.87 -40.97
CA THR A 119 -34.47 -5.20 -41.51
C THR A 119 -35.54 -4.29 -40.92
N GLU A 120 -35.51 -4.05 -39.60
CA GLU A 120 -36.39 -3.09 -38.93
C GLU A 120 -36.15 -1.65 -39.40
N ALA A 121 -34.87 -1.26 -39.56
CA ALA A 121 -34.49 0.01 -40.18
C ALA A 121 -34.90 0.10 -41.67
N GLY A 122 -35.21 -1.02 -42.33
CA GLY A 122 -35.64 -1.10 -43.72
C GLY A 122 -34.51 -0.97 -44.76
N TYR A 123 -33.25 -1.00 -44.32
CA TYR A 123 -32.06 -0.81 -45.14
C TYR A 123 -31.81 -2.05 -46.03
N ILE A 124 -31.85 -3.24 -45.43
CA ILE A 124 -31.78 -4.52 -46.15
C ILE A 124 -33.13 -5.22 -46.03
N THR A 125 -33.63 -5.73 -47.15
CA THR A 125 -34.84 -6.58 -47.18
C THR A 125 -34.46 -8.03 -47.42
N GLY A 126 -35.18 -8.95 -46.78
CA GLY A 126 -35.17 -10.38 -47.07
C GLY A 126 -35.46 -10.72 -48.55
N ARG A 127 -35.05 -11.93 -48.91
CA ARG A 127 -35.27 -12.60 -50.20
C ARG A 127 -36.38 -13.64 -50.06
N GLU A 128 -36.79 -14.26 -51.17
CA GLU A 128 -37.86 -15.28 -51.22
C GLU A 128 -39.14 -14.84 -50.47
N ASP A 129 -39.78 -13.77 -50.95
CA ASP A 129 -40.94 -13.11 -50.33
C ASP A 129 -40.72 -12.59 -48.90
N GLY A 130 -39.46 -12.49 -48.46
CA GLY A 130 -39.03 -11.93 -47.17
C GLY A 130 -38.58 -12.98 -46.16
N THR A 131 -38.57 -14.27 -46.51
CA THR A 131 -38.29 -15.36 -45.55
C THR A 131 -36.82 -15.77 -45.45
N MET A 132 -35.92 -15.27 -46.30
CA MET A 132 -34.49 -15.59 -46.24
C MET A 132 -33.61 -14.34 -46.20
N PHE A 133 -32.70 -14.22 -45.24
CA PHE A 133 -31.73 -13.13 -45.20
C PHE A 133 -30.54 -13.40 -46.14
N ALA A 134 -30.08 -14.64 -46.22
CA ALA A 134 -28.88 -15.08 -46.95
C ALA A 134 -27.59 -14.32 -46.55
N ALA A 135 -27.22 -14.37 -45.25
CA ALA A 135 -26.07 -13.65 -44.70
C ALA A 135 -24.76 -13.96 -45.46
N GLY A 136 -24.41 -15.24 -45.60
CA GLY A 136 -23.19 -15.70 -46.29
C GLY A 136 -23.22 -15.60 -47.83
N MET A 137 -24.03 -14.71 -48.41
CA MET A 137 -24.06 -14.47 -49.86
C MET A 137 -23.34 -13.19 -50.23
N ASP A 138 -22.37 -13.31 -51.13
CA ASP A 138 -21.63 -12.20 -51.74
C ASP A 138 -22.58 -11.17 -52.38
N LEU A 139 -22.32 -9.88 -52.13
CA LEU A 139 -23.18 -8.80 -52.57
C LEU A 139 -22.82 -8.34 -53.99
N SER A 140 -23.79 -8.32 -54.91
CA SER A 140 -23.58 -7.75 -56.25
C SER A 140 -23.74 -6.23 -56.28
N ARG A 141 -23.05 -5.56 -57.20
CA ARG A 141 -23.03 -4.09 -57.34
C ARG A 141 -24.43 -3.46 -57.47
N GLU A 142 -25.37 -4.12 -58.16
CA GLU A 142 -26.77 -3.64 -58.26
C GLU A 142 -27.56 -3.76 -56.94
N GLN A 143 -27.21 -4.72 -56.09
CA GLN A 143 -27.81 -4.87 -54.76
C GLN A 143 -27.22 -3.86 -53.78
N MET A 144 -25.89 -3.67 -53.79
CA MET A 144 -25.20 -2.62 -53.03
C MET A 144 -25.82 -1.24 -53.31
N ALA A 145 -26.05 -0.89 -54.59
CA ALA A 145 -26.68 0.37 -54.94
C ALA A 145 -28.06 0.56 -54.31
N THR A 146 -28.84 -0.51 -54.19
CA THR A 146 -30.17 -0.48 -53.58
C THR A 146 -30.11 -0.40 -52.06
N ILE A 147 -29.09 -0.98 -51.43
CA ILE A 147 -28.88 -0.92 -49.99
C ILE A 147 -28.47 0.50 -49.58
N LEU A 148 -27.46 1.09 -50.23
CA LEU A 148 -26.99 2.44 -49.90
C LEU A 148 -28.07 3.51 -50.15
N VAL A 149 -28.79 3.46 -51.29
CA VAL A 149 -29.88 4.41 -51.56
C VAL A 149 -30.99 4.34 -50.50
N ARG A 150 -31.26 3.16 -49.93
CA ARG A 150 -32.22 3.00 -48.83
C ARG A 150 -31.69 3.49 -47.49
N ALA A 151 -30.48 3.06 -47.11
CA ALA A 151 -29.87 3.38 -45.82
C ALA A 151 -29.69 4.89 -45.66
N PHE A 152 -29.18 5.56 -46.70
CA PHE A 152 -28.95 7.00 -46.72
C PHE A 152 -30.16 7.82 -47.24
N ASN A 153 -31.30 7.16 -47.52
CA ASN A 153 -32.53 7.75 -48.05
C ASN A 153 -32.26 8.75 -49.22
N LEU A 154 -31.46 8.34 -50.19
CA LEU A 154 -31.00 9.23 -51.28
C LEU A 154 -32.12 9.45 -52.31
N GLU A 155 -32.44 10.72 -52.58
CA GLU A 155 -33.44 11.11 -53.58
C GLU A 155 -32.78 11.52 -54.92
N PRO A 156 -33.43 11.33 -56.09
CA PRO A 156 -32.88 11.78 -57.36
C PRO A 156 -32.64 13.30 -57.39
N LYS A 157 -31.43 13.74 -57.76
CA LYS A 157 -31.10 15.16 -57.91
C LYS A 157 -31.83 15.76 -59.12
N GLU A 158 -32.76 16.72 -58.91
CA GLU A 158 -33.68 17.22 -59.96
C GLU A 158 -32.99 17.79 -61.22
N ASP A 159 -31.79 18.35 -61.11
CA ASP A 159 -31.03 18.95 -62.23
C ASP A 159 -29.77 18.15 -62.65
N ALA A 160 -29.52 16.96 -62.10
CA ALA A 160 -28.36 16.12 -62.46
C ALA A 160 -28.73 14.94 -63.34
N SER A 161 -27.97 14.70 -64.42
CA SER A 161 -28.12 13.48 -65.25
C SER A 161 -26.86 12.63 -65.19
N ALA A 162 -26.95 11.46 -64.55
CA ALA A 162 -25.90 10.45 -64.63
C ALA A 162 -25.87 9.78 -66.02
N ASN A 163 -24.68 9.40 -66.48
CA ASN A 163 -24.49 8.63 -67.71
C ASN A 163 -23.87 7.27 -67.37
N VAL A 164 -24.69 6.25 -67.14
CA VAL A 164 -24.25 4.88 -66.85
C VAL A 164 -24.34 4.04 -68.12
N ALA A 165 -23.21 3.54 -68.63
CA ALA A 165 -23.08 2.99 -69.98
C ALA A 165 -23.71 1.61 -70.18
N ASP A 166 -23.82 0.82 -69.10
CA ASP A 166 -24.29 -0.57 -69.03
C ASP A 166 -25.51 -0.75 -68.11
N LEU A 167 -26.26 0.33 -67.89
CA LEU A 167 -27.45 0.35 -67.02
C LEU A 167 -28.52 -0.68 -67.46
N ASP A 168 -28.62 -0.99 -68.75
CA ASP A 168 -29.57 -1.98 -69.27
C ASP A 168 -29.17 -3.45 -68.98
N GLU A 169 -27.96 -3.69 -68.46
CA GLU A 169 -27.56 -5.00 -67.92
C GLU A 169 -28.05 -5.23 -66.47
N ALA A 170 -28.41 -4.16 -65.75
CA ALA A 170 -28.96 -4.25 -64.39
C ALA A 170 -30.39 -4.81 -64.36
N ASN A 171 -30.82 -5.36 -63.22
CA ASN A 171 -32.24 -5.64 -63.00
C ASN A 171 -33.03 -4.32 -62.93
N ALA A 172 -34.22 -4.27 -63.54
CA ALA A 172 -35.07 -3.08 -63.56
C ALA A 172 -35.44 -2.58 -62.15
N SER A 173 -35.38 -3.42 -61.12
CA SER A 173 -35.57 -3.04 -59.71
C SER A 173 -34.40 -2.26 -59.09
N HIS A 174 -33.27 -2.16 -59.78
CA HIS A 174 -32.03 -1.55 -59.26
C HIS A 174 -31.52 -0.40 -60.14
N GLN A 175 -32.06 -0.22 -61.35
CA GLN A 175 -31.61 0.79 -62.31
C GLN A 175 -31.68 2.22 -61.75
N GLU A 176 -32.81 2.60 -61.14
CA GLU A 176 -32.99 3.93 -60.54
C GLU A 176 -31.96 4.20 -59.42
N ASN A 177 -31.69 3.20 -58.58
CA ASN A 177 -30.71 3.33 -57.48
C ASN A 177 -29.27 3.46 -58.00
N ILE A 178 -28.95 2.82 -59.13
CA ILE A 178 -27.66 2.97 -59.81
C ILE A 178 -27.50 4.38 -60.40
N GLU A 179 -28.57 4.94 -60.99
CA GLU A 179 -28.56 6.32 -61.47
C GLU A 179 -28.41 7.32 -60.30
N ILE A 180 -29.09 7.09 -59.17
CA ILE A 180 -28.96 7.92 -57.95
C ILE A 180 -27.52 7.90 -57.44
N LEU A 181 -26.90 6.73 -57.19
CA LEU A 181 -25.51 6.70 -56.70
C LEU A 181 -24.51 7.38 -57.66
N ALA A 182 -24.77 7.34 -58.96
CA ALA A 182 -23.97 8.04 -59.96
C ALA A 182 -24.26 9.55 -60.03
N GLN A 183 -25.44 10.03 -59.61
CA GLN A 183 -25.72 11.47 -59.43
C GLN A 183 -25.03 12.07 -58.19
N TYR A 184 -24.71 11.24 -57.19
CA TYR A 184 -24.01 11.63 -55.96
C TYR A 184 -22.50 11.37 -55.99
N ASP A 185 -21.96 10.88 -57.12
CA ASP A 185 -20.54 10.51 -57.30
C ASP A 185 -20.02 9.45 -56.31
N ILE A 186 -20.92 8.78 -55.58
CA ILE A 186 -20.61 7.65 -54.69
C ILE A 186 -19.92 6.55 -55.51
N THR A 187 -20.44 6.24 -56.70
CA THR A 187 -19.86 5.24 -57.59
C THR A 187 -19.27 5.84 -58.86
N SER A 188 -17.95 5.76 -59.01
CA SER A 188 -17.20 6.14 -60.22
C SER A 188 -16.51 4.93 -60.84
N THR A 189 -16.51 4.85 -62.18
CA THR A 189 -15.95 3.70 -62.94
C THR A 189 -15.39 4.13 -64.29
N GLU A 190 -14.29 3.50 -64.74
CA GLU A 190 -13.64 3.83 -66.01
C GLU A 190 -14.62 3.63 -67.19
N ASN A 191 -14.71 4.64 -68.08
CA ASN A 191 -15.64 4.66 -69.22
C ASN A 191 -17.14 4.61 -68.84
N ASN A 192 -17.49 4.91 -67.58
CA ASN A 192 -18.86 4.90 -67.02
C ASN A 192 -19.53 3.50 -67.01
N MET A 193 -18.75 2.44 -66.86
CA MET A 193 -19.23 1.05 -66.81
C MET A 193 -19.47 0.62 -65.35
N PHE A 194 -20.72 0.63 -64.89
CA PHE A 194 -21.09 0.31 -63.50
C PHE A 194 -20.93 -1.17 -63.14
N ARG A 195 -21.06 -2.07 -64.13
CA ARG A 195 -20.94 -3.54 -64.02
C ARG A 195 -21.89 -4.17 -62.99
N PRO A 196 -23.21 -4.04 -63.19
CA PRO A 196 -24.22 -4.35 -62.16
C PRO A 196 -24.22 -5.79 -61.63
N LYS A 197 -23.63 -6.75 -62.36
CA LYS A 197 -23.60 -8.18 -61.99
C LYS A 197 -22.28 -8.66 -61.34
N GLU A 198 -21.26 -7.81 -61.26
CA GLU A 198 -20.03 -8.15 -60.51
C GLU A 198 -20.31 -8.07 -59.00
N THR A 199 -19.59 -8.89 -58.21
CA THR A 199 -19.57 -8.79 -56.75
C THR A 199 -18.82 -7.54 -56.30
N VAL A 200 -19.08 -7.11 -55.07
CA VAL A 200 -18.37 -6.01 -54.40
C VAL A 200 -17.37 -6.63 -53.42
N ASN A 201 -16.12 -6.17 -53.45
CA ASN A 201 -15.15 -6.55 -52.42
C ASN A 201 -15.15 -5.55 -51.25
N ARG A 202 -14.55 -5.96 -50.12
CA ARG A 202 -14.53 -5.18 -48.86
C ARG A 202 -14.06 -3.73 -49.09
N ALA A 203 -12.93 -3.53 -49.78
CA ALA A 203 -12.44 -2.18 -50.12
C ALA A 203 -13.42 -1.35 -50.97
N GLN A 204 -14.05 -1.95 -52.00
CA GLN A 204 -15.08 -1.25 -52.78
C GLN A 204 -16.30 -0.88 -51.93
N PHE A 205 -16.72 -1.76 -51.02
CA PHE A 205 -17.85 -1.45 -50.16
C PHE A 205 -17.51 -0.33 -49.16
N ALA A 206 -16.34 -0.37 -48.54
CA ALA A 206 -15.81 0.70 -47.68
C ALA A 206 -15.86 2.06 -48.40
N THR A 207 -15.23 2.18 -49.57
CA THR A 207 -15.23 3.43 -50.35
C THR A 207 -16.65 3.89 -50.78
N PHE A 208 -17.59 2.98 -51.01
CA PHE A 208 -18.98 3.40 -51.32
C PHE A 208 -19.79 3.78 -50.08
N LEU A 209 -19.49 3.20 -48.91
CA LEU A 209 -20.12 3.53 -47.63
C LEU A 209 -19.62 4.89 -47.12
N ASP A 210 -18.29 5.07 -47.06
CA ASP A 210 -17.58 6.32 -46.75
C ASP A 210 -18.15 7.50 -47.56
N ARG A 211 -18.18 7.39 -48.90
CA ARG A 211 -18.79 8.41 -49.77
C ARG A 211 -20.29 8.63 -49.58
N ALA A 212 -21.02 7.65 -49.07
CA ALA A 212 -22.45 7.80 -48.79
C ALA A 212 -22.70 8.51 -47.45
N LEU A 213 -21.80 8.34 -46.47
CA LEU A 213 -21.75 9.11 -45.22
C LEU A 213 -21.43 10.58 -45.51
N GLU A 214 -20.35 10.86 -46.26
CA GLU A 214 -19.97 12.20 -46.71
C GLU A 214 -21.14 12.97 -47.36
N VAL A 215 -22.02 12.29 -48.11
CA VAL A 215 -23.12 12.92 -48.86
C VAL A 215 -24.18 13.57 -47.95
N GLN A 216 -24.24 13.21 -46.68
CA GLN A 216 -25.13 13.87 -45.70
C GLN A 216 -24.61 15.26 -45.28
N GLU A 217 -23.28 15.50 -45.39
CA GLU A 217 -22.70 16.79 -45.05
C GLU A 217 -22.82 17.80 -46.22
N PRO A 218 -23.23 19.05 -45.95
CA PRO A 218 -23.18 20.10 -46.96
C PRO A 218 -21.72 20.33 -47.33
N LEU A 219 -21.40 20.42 -48.64
CA LEU A 219 -20.08 20.85 -49.07
C LEU A 219 -19.98 22.35 -48.85
N GLU A 220 -19.13 22.74 -47.92
CA GLU A 220 -18.85 24.11 -47.52
C GLU A 220 -17.34 24.28 -47.37
N ILE A 221 -16.87 25.53 -47.30
CA ILE A 221 -15.48 25.83 -46.92
C ILE A 221 -15.45 25.79 -45.40
N ALA A 222 -14.72 24.85 -44.82
CA ALA A 222 -14.59 24.67 -43.38
C ALA A 222 -13.69 25.73 -42.76
N ASN A 223 -12.51 25.95 -43.34
CA ASN A 223 -11.50 26.90 -42.86
C ASN A 223 -10.70 27.51 -44.03
N VAL A 224 -10.11 28.69 -43.82
CA VAL A 224 -9.14 29.32 -44.72
C VAL A 224 -8.04 30.00 -43.92
N SER A 225 -6.80 29.52 -44.07
CA SER A 225 -5.62 29.98 -43.31
C SER A 225 -4.47 30.34 -44.24
N THR A 226 -3.54 31.19 -43.78
CA THR A 226 -2.29 31.50 -44.51
C THR A 226 -1.19 30.47 -44.22
N LEU A 227 -0.59 29.92 -45.26
CA LEU A 227 0.50 28.93 -45.18
C LEU A 227 1.90 29.55 -45.19
N THR A 228 2.02 30.84 -45.52
CA THR A 228 3.30 31.56 -45.56
C THR A 228 3.21 32.88 -44.80
N GLY A 229 4.26 33.25 -44.07
CA GLY A 229 4.35 34.53 -43.33
C GLY A 229 4.36 35.78 -44.23
N ASP A 230 4.61 35.61 -45.53
CA ASP A 230 4.38 36.67 -46.52
C ASP A 230 2.91 36.80 -46.96
N GLY A 231 2.00 35.94 -46.50
CA GLY A 231 0.57 35.98 -46.84
C GLY A 231 0.24 35.71 -48.31
N HIS A 232 1.14 35.11 -49.09
CA HIS A 232 0.92 34.81 -50.51
C HIS A 232 0.35 33.40 -50.77
N VAL A 233 0.36 32.50 -49.79
CA VAL A 233 -0.22 31.14 -49.93
C VAL A 233 -1.32 30.94 -48.90
N LEU A 234 -2.48 30.45 -49.35
CA LEU A 234 -3.62 30.07 -48.50
C LEU A 234 -3.88 28.56 -48.56
N SER A 235 -4.24 27.96 -47.43
CA SER A 235 -4.96 26.68 -47.38
C SER A 235 -6.46 26.97 -47.36
N VAL A 236 -7.23 26.24 -48.16
CA VAL A 236 -8.69 26.24 -48.12
C VAL A 236 -9.17 24.84 -47.83
N GLU A 237 -9.83 24.63 -46.70
CA GLU A 237 -10.32 23.33 -46.26
C GLU A 237 -11.82 23.18 -46.54
N PHE A 238 -12.27 21.96 -46.86
CA PHE A 238 -13.64 21.65 -47.20
C PHE A 238 -14.23 20.65 -46.21
N THR A 239 -15.51 20.81 -45.88
CA THR A 239 -16.25 19.89 -44.99
C THR A 239 -16.36 18.46 -45.52
N ARG A 240 -16.12 18.25 -46.82
CA ARG A 240 -15.97 16.95 -47.48
C ARG A 240 -15.25 17.11 -48.82
N PRO A 241 -14.74 16.03 -49.45
CA PRO A 241 -13.95 16.14 -50.67
C PRO A 241 -14.59 16.97 -51.80
N TYR A 242 -13.87 17.98 -52.24
CA TYR A 242 -14.20 18.78 -53.41
C TYR A 242 -13.87 17.98 -54.68
N ARG A 243 -14.88 17.66 -55.49
CA ARG A 243 -14.75 16.72 -56.64
C ARG A 243 -14.86 17.36 -58.02
N GLU A 244 -14.92 18.69 -58.10
CA GLU A 244 -14.87 19.44 -59.37
C GLU A 244 -13.44 19.88 -59.70
N ASP A 245 -13.10 20.01 -61.00
CA ASP A 245 -11.80 20.53 -61.44
C ASP A 245 -11.65 22.01 -61.00
N LEU A 246 -10.76 22.31 -60.04
CA LEU A 246 -10.43 23.68 -59.66
C LEU A 246 -9.47 24.35 -60.65
N SER A 247 -9.74 25.62 -60.97
CA SER A 247 -8.80 26.49 -61.69
C SER A 247 -8.71 27.87 -61.03
N PRO A 248 -7.64 28.66 -61.28
CA PRO A 248 -7.49 30.00 -60.70
C PRO A 248 -8.63 30.97 -61.03
N SER A 249 -9.46 30.69 -62.05
CA SER A 249 -10.65 31.51 -62.36
C SER A 249 -11.89 31.19 -61.51
N ASP A 250 -11.87 30.06 -60.79
CA ASP A 250 -12.97 29.62 -59.92
C ASP A 250 -12.77 30.09 -58.47
N ILE A 251 -11.59 30.62 -58.16
CA ILE A 251 -11.25 31.25 -56.89
C ILE A 251 -11.40 32.78 -57.00
N MET A 252 -12.08 33.41 -56.07
CA MET A 252 -12.11 34.87 -55.95
C MET A 252 -11.95 35.28 -54.49
N ILE A 253 -10.95 36.11 -54.21
CA ILE A 253 -10.65 36.66 -52.88
C ILE A 253 -10.80 38.18 -52.95
N SER A 254 -11.42 38.78 -51.93
CA SER A 254 -11.49 40.23 -51.76
C SER A 254 -11.63 40.67 -50.32
N GLU A 255 -11.00 41.78 -49.95
CA GLU A 255 -11.24 42.47 -48.67
C GLU A 255 -12.73 42.80 -48.51
N SER A 256 -13.35 42.39 -47.40
CA SER A 256 -14.81 42.45 -47.21
C SER A 256 -15.35 43.89 -47.15
N ASP A 257 -14.58 44.82 -46.58
CA ASP A 257 -14.99 46.22 -46.38
C ASP A 257 -14.76 47.10 -47.63
N SER A 258 -13.62 46.94 -48.30
CA SER A 258 -13.25 47.76 -49.46
C SER A 258 -13.72 47.16 -50.81
N GLY A 259 -13.87 45.83 -50.87
CA GLY A 259 -14.06 45.07 -52.11
C GLY A 259 -12.81 45.00 -53.00
N GLU A 260 -11.63 45.34 -52.48
CA GLU A 260 -10.35 45.19 -53.18
C GLU A 260 -10.02 43.71 -53.39
N ARG A 261 -9.66 43.35 -54.63
CA ARG A 261 -9.50 41.94 -55.03
C ARG A 261 -8.05 41.51 -55.01
N LYS A 262 -7.78 40.35 -54.43
CA LYS A 262 -6.47 39.68 -54.45
C LYS A 262 -6.38 38.74 -55.65
N GLY A 263 -5.19 38.67 -56.26
CA GLY A 263 -4.97 37.97 -57.53
C GLY A 263 -4.43 36.56 -57.32
N VAL A 264 -5.14 35.53 -57.78
CA VAL A 264 -4.72 34.12 -57.68
C VAL A 264 -3.84 33.75 -58.88
N GLU A 265 -2.61 33.31 -58.61
CA GLU A 265 -1.71 32.72 -59.61
C GLU A 265 -2.05 31.26 -59.90
N SER A 266 -2.26 30.48 -58.84
CA SER A 266 -2.26 29.03 -58.87
C SER A 266 -3.25 28.46 -57.84
N VAL A 267 -3.81 27.29 -58.13
CA VAL A 267 -4.57 26.49 -57.16
C VAL A 267 -4.24 25.02 -57.37
N SER A 268 -3.99 24.30 -56.28
CA SER A 268 -3.72 22.86 -56.28
C SER A 268 -4.64 22.19 -55.26
N LEU A 269 -5.55 21.34 -55.74
CA LEU A 269 -6.34 20.47 -54.87
C LEU A 269 -5.47 19.31 -54.39
N SER A 270 -5.63 18.96 -53.11
CA SER A 270 -5.13 17.74 -52.47
C SER A 270 -5.61 16.44 -53.17
N SER A 271 -4.98 15.31 -52.86
CA SER A 271 -5.32 14.01 -53.45
C SER A 271 -6.64 13.42 -52.93
N ASP A 272 -6.96 13.68 -51.67
CA ASP A 272 -8.23 13.33 -51.02
C ASP A 272 -9.35 14.32 -51.42
N GLY A 273 -8.99 15.55 -51.79
CA GLY A 273 -9.88 16.65 -52.13
C GLY A 273 -10.38 17.45 -50.92
N LEU A 274 -9.84 17.21 -49.72
CA LEU A 274 -10.27 17.88 -48.48
C LEU A 274 -9.68 19.28 -48.33
N SER A 275 -8.54 19.57 -48.97
CA SER A 275 -7.93 20.90 -48.98
C SER A 275 -7.49 21.37 -50.37
N ALA A 276 -7.40 22.68 -50.57
CA ALA A 276 -6.82 23.31 -51.76
C ALA A 276 -5.80 24.39 -51.35
N GLU A 277 -4.57 24.26 -51.84
CA GLU A 277 -3.55 25.30 -51.75
C GLU A 277 -3.83 26.36 -52.83
N VAL A 278 -3.91 27.64 -52.45
CA VAL A 278 -4.15 28.78 -53.34
C VAL A 278 -2.96 29.74 -53.26
N THR A 279 -2.22 29.88 -54.36
CA THR A 279 -1.09 30.81 -54.49
C THR A 279 -1.58 32.14 -55.07
N LEU A 280 -1.22 33.26 -54.43
CA LEU A 280 -1.44 34.62 -54.91
C LEU A 280 -0.27 35.09 -55.80
N TYR A 281 -0.45 36.19 -56.53
CA TYR A 281 0.61 36.81 -57.34
C TYR A 281 1.50 37.74 -56.50
N ASP A 282 2.83 37.59 -56.58
CA ASP A 282 3.82 38.47 -55.91
C ASP A 282 3.76 39.97 -56.29
N ASP A 283 3.34 40.30 -57.52
CA ASP A 283 3.47 41.67 -58.07
C ASP A 283 2.56 41.91 -59.30
N THR A 284 1.52 42.73 -59.15
CA THR A 284 0.75 43.26 -60.29
C THR A 284 0.56 44.78 -60.35
N SER A 285 0.93 45.57 -59.32
CA SER A 285 1.03 47.03 -59.47
C SER A 285 1.93 47.76 -58.45
N ASP A 286 2.59 48.85 -58.89
CA ASP A 286 3.52 49.70 -58.12
C ASP A 286 3.00 50.27 -56.75
N ASN A 287 1.74 50.05 -56.32
CA ASN A 287 1.14 50.74 -55.14
C ASN A 287 0.11 49.94 -54.32
N ALA A 288 0.06 48.61 -54.39
CA ALA A 288 -0.74 47.79 -53.46
C ALA A 288 0.08 46.58 -53.02
N PRO A 289 0.08 46.21 -51.73
CA PRO A 289 0.60 44.92 -51.31
C PRO A 289 -0.35 43.82 -51.78
N ASP A 290 0.18 42.87 -52.56
CA ASP A 290 -0.60 41.78 -53.15
C ASP A 290 -0.81 40.60 -52.16
N GLU A 291 -0.16 40.62 -50.98
CA GLU A 291 -0.40 39.75 -49.81
C GLU A 291 -1.81 39.90 -49.21
N ILE A 292 -2.29 38.94 -48.43
CA ILE A 292 -3.40 39.17 -47.50
C ILE A 292 -2.87 39.97 -46.30
N PRO A 293 -3.39 41.18 -45.98
CA PRO A 293 -3.00 41.90 -44.78
C PRO A 293 -3.56 41.24 -43.51
N GLU A 294 -2.76 41.23 -42.45
CA GLU A 294 -3.11 40.70 -41.13
C GLU A 294 -4.21 41.53 -40.46
N GLY A 295 -5.10 40.89 -39.71
CA GLY A 295 -6.21 41.55 -39.00
C GLY A 295 -7.28 42.16 -39.92
N VAL A 296 -7.20 41.93 -41.23
CA VAL A 296 -8.16 42.43 -42.21
C VAL A 296 -9.05 41.30 -42.72
N GLN A 297 -10.37 41.51 -42.65
CA GLN A 297 -11.37 40.54 -43.06
C GLN A 297 -11.52 40.45 -44.60
N HIS A 298 -11.53 39.23 -45.14
CA HIS A 298 -11.60 38.91 -46.56
C HIS A 298 -12.70 37.89 -46.87
N ASP A 299 -13.49 38.16 -47.90
CA ASP A 299 -14.40 37.19 -48.50
C ASP A 299 -13.63 36.32 -49.51
N ILE A 300 -13.82 35.01 -49.45
CA ILE A 300 -13.30 34.03 -50.40
C ILE A 300 -14.43 33.19 -50.99
N GLN A 301 -14.43 33.06 -52.31
CA GLN A 301 -15.33 32.21 -53.09
C GLN A 301 -14.53 31.13 -53.80
N VAL A 302 -14.98 29.87 -53.69
CA VAL A 302 -14.44 28.70 -54.41
C VAL A 302 -15.58 28.03 -55.18
N GLY A 303 -15.63 28.25 -56.50
CA GLY A 303 -16.72 27.78 -57.35
C GLY A 303 -18.06 28.39 -56.93
N ASN A 304 -18.93 27.58 -56.32
CA ASN A 304 -20.22 28.02 -55.75
C ASN A 304 -20.19 28.21 -54.22
N LEU A 305 -19.09 27.84 -53.56
CA LEU A 305 -18.90 27.98 -52.12
C LEU A 305 -18.37 29.37 -51.80
N SER A 306 -18.70 29.92 -50.63
CA SER A 306 -18.13 31.18 -50.16
C SER A 306 -18.11 31.23 -48.64
N THR A 307 -17.01 31.71 -48.07
CA THR A 307 -16.88 32.06 -46.65
C THR A 307 -16.14 33.39 -46.49
N THR A 308 -16.00 33.85 -45.26
CA THR A 308 -15.22 35.03 -44.89
C THR A 308 -14.18 34.60 -43.87
N PHE A 309 -12.94 35.05 -44.03
CA PHE A 309 -11.81 34.74 -43.16
C PHE A 309 -11.03 36.02 -42.83
N THR A 310 -10.23 35.98 -41.78
CA THR A 310 -9.23 37.01 -41.46
C THR A 310 -7.87 36.34 -41.53
N ARG A 311 -6.82 37.04 -41.97
CA ARG A 311 -5.45 36.55 -41.74
C ARG A 311 -5.08 36.91 -40.30
N ASP A 312 -4.79 35.90 -39.51
CA ASP A 312 -4.31 36.04 -38.13
C ASP A 312 -3.08 36.97 -38.07
N GLN A 313 -2.96 37.72 -36.98
CA GLN A 313 -1.68 38.33 -36.60
C GLN A 313 -0.68 37.20 -36.35
N PHE A 314 0.61 37.47 -36.57
CA PHE A 314 1.68 36.51 -36.34
C PHE A 314 2.84 37.20 -35.64
N LEU A 315 3.35 36.58 -34.57
CA LEU A 315 4.59 36.95 -33.89
C LEU A 315 5.49 35.71 -33.81
N ASN A 316 6.80 35.88 -33.94
CA ASN A 316 7.76 34.76 -33.93
C ASN A 316 9.12 35.08 -33.29
N ASP A 317 10.05 34.14 -33.43
CA ASP A 317 11.47 34.27 -33.10
C ASP A 317 12.15 35.50 -33.73
N ASP A 318 11.86 35.83 -35.00
CA ASP A 318 12.44 37.02 -35.64
C ASP A 318 12.02 38.36 -34.97
N ASP A 319 10.90 38.35 -34.23
CA ASP A 319 10.39 39.47 -33.43
C ASP A 319 10.78 39.39 -31.94
N ASN A 320 11.57 38.39 -31.52
CA ASN A 320 11.85 38.04 -30.12
C ASN A 320 10.56 37.89 -29.28
N ALA A 321 9.54 37.21 -29.81
CA ALA A 321 8.27 37.04 -29.12
C ALA A 321 8.38 36.00 -27.98
N ARG A 322 8.11 36.43 -26.74
CA ARG A 322 8.30 35.65 -25.50
C ARG A 322 7.09 35.77 -24.58
N VAL A 323 6.64 34.67 -23.98
CA VAL A 323 5.58 34.69 -22.97
C VAL A 323 6.16 35.23 -21.67
N THR A 324 5.79 36.43 -21.24
CA THR A 324 6.32 37.06 -20.02
C THR A 324 5.36 37.05 -18.85
N GLY A 325 4.09 36.69 -19.08
CA GLY A 325 3.09 36.54 -18.02
C GLY A 325 1.95 35.61 -18.47
N VAL A 326 1.30 34.99 -17.50
CA VAL A 326 0.16 34.08 -17.71
C VAL A 326 -0.90 34.35 -16.65
N ASP A 327 -2.17 34.23 -17.03
CA ASP A 327 -3.32 34.31 -16.13
C ASP A 327 -4.19 33.08 -16.40
N GLN A 328 -4.30 32.20 -15.40
CA GLN A 328 -5.01 30.93 -15.51
C GLN A 328 -6.54 31.12 -15.50
N ASP A 329 -7.03 32.06 -14.69
CA ASP A 329 -8.45 32.29 -14.42
C ASP A 329 -9.13 33.04 -15.55
N GLU A 330 -8.46 34.07 -16.08
CA GLU A 330 -8.87 34.75 -17.32
C GLU A 330 -8.48 33.94 -18.58
N ARG A 331 -7.67 32.87 -18.43
CA ARG A 331 -7.05 32.08 -19.50
C ARG A 331 -6.34 32.96 -20.54
N THR A 332 -5.40 33.80 -20.11
CA THR A 332 -4.66 34.67 -21.02
C THR A 332 -3.15 34.48 -20.92
N ILE A 333 -2.44 34.75 -22.02
CA ILE A 333 -0.98 34.92 -22.02
C ILE A 333 -0.61 36.34 -22.41
N THR A 334 0.42 36.88 -21.75
CA THR A 334 1.06 38.13 -22.16
C THR A 334 2.32 37.81 -22.94
N VAL A 335 2.35 38.19 -24.22
CA VAL A 335 3.52 38.03 -25.10
C VAL A 335 4.20 39.39 -25.27
N THR A 336 5.48 39.47 -24.90
CA THR A 336 6.36 40.62 -25.17
C THR A 336 7.14 40.37 -26.46
N TYR A 337 7.26 41.38 -27.33
CA TYR A 337 7.94 41.28 -28.63
C TYR A 337 8.46 42.64 -29.12
N ASN A 338 9.26 42.64 -30.19
CA ASN A 338 9.93 43.82 -30.76
C ASN A 338 9.53 44.10 -32.23
N GLU A 339 8.63 45.07 -32.46
CA GLU A 339 8.05 45.46 -33.77
C GLU A 339 9.02 45.78 -34.95
N ASP A 340 10.34 45.80 -34.73
CA ASP A 340 11.36 46.36 -35.65
C ASP A 340 12.63 45.46 -35.74
N ASN A 341 12.52 44.13 -35.64
CA ASN A 341 13.65 43.16 -35.75
C ASN A 341 14.82 43.52 -34.80
N GLY A 342 14.52 43.78 -33.53
CA GLY A 342 15.51 44.11 -32.49
C GLY A 342 16.08 45.55 -32.48
N GLU A 343 15.57 46.49 -33.30
CA GLU A 343 15.85 47.94 -33.13
C GLU A 343 14.67 48.75 -32.51
N GLY A 344 13.60 48.05 -32.09
CA GLY A 344 12.33 48.63 -31.64
C GLY A 344 12.25 49.05 -30.16
N GLN A 345 11.05 49.43 -29.72
CA GLN A 345 10.66 49.34 -28.31
C GLN A 345 9.96 47.99 -28.11
N GLU A 346 10.13 47.38 -26.94
CA GLU A 346 9.29 46.26 -26.53
C GLU A 346 7.81 46.70 -26.48
N THR A 347 6.96 45.89 -27.10
CA THR A 347 5.50 45.97 -27.10
C THR A 347 4.96 44.68 -26.46
N THR A 348 3.84 44.78 -25.76
CA THR A 348 3.10 43.61 -25.25
C THR A 348 1.76 43.46 -25.93
N VAL A 349 1.35 42.21 -26.12
CA VAL A 349 -0.03 41.82 -26.47
C VAL A 349 -0.52 40.82 -25.43
N GLN A 350 -1.77 40.97 -24.98
CA GLN A 350 -2.46 39.97 -24.18
C GLN A 350 -3.32 39.15 -25.15
N ILE A 351 -3.22 37.82 -25.09
CA ILE A 351 -3.90 36.89 -26.00
C ILE A 351 -4.76 35.96 -25.16
N ASP A 352 -6.04 35.88 -25.49
CA ASP A 352 -7.01 34.97 -24.86
C ASP A 352 -6.78 33.54 -25.38
N VAL A 353 -6.77 32.55 -24.48
CA VAL A 353 -6.48 31.14 -24.77
C VAL A 353 -7.77 30.31 -24.70
N PRO A 354 -8.31 29.82 -25.84
CA PRO A 354 -9.55 29.04 -25.88
C PRO A 354 -9.54 27.82 -24.95
N GLU A 355 -10.71 27.43 -24.42
CA GLU A 355 -10.86 26.27 -23.53
C GLU A 355 -10.37 24.95 -24.16
N ASP A 356 -10.40 24.84 -25.49
CA ASP A 356 -9.96 23.68 -26.27
C ASP A 356 -8.48 23.74 -26.71
N SER A 357 -7.72 24.76 -26.29
CA SER A 357 -6.29 24.85 -26.52
C SER A 357 -5.49 23.97 -25.55
N ASP A 358 -4.47 23.29 -26.08
CA ASP A 358 -3.49 22.45 -25.39
C ASP A 358 -2.30 23.22 -24.80
N LEU A 359 -2.33 24.56 -24.82
CA LEU A 359 -1.31 25.41 -24.23
C LEU A 359 -1.27 25.24 -22.70
N ASN A 360 -0.17 24.65 -22.20
CA ASN A 360 0.14 24.65 -20.77
C ASN A 360 0.81 25.98 -20.38
N PHE A 361 0.15 26.77 -19.53
CA PHE A 361 0.60 28.13 -19.19
C PHE A 361 1.96 28.14 -18.49
N GLN A 362 2.17 27.28 -17.48
CA GLN A 362 3.44 27.23 -16.73
C GLN A 362 4.60 26.68 -17.58
N GLN A 363 4.30 25.76 -18.51
CA GLN A 363 5.31 25.35 -19.50
C GLN A 363 5.66 26.51 -20.44
N ALA A 364 4.68 27.28 -20.92
CA ALA A 364 4.89 28.40 -21.83
C ALA A 364 5.57 29.61 -21.19
N LEU A 365 5.31 29.87 -19.91
CA LEU A 365 5.82 31.02 -19.16
C LEU A 365 7.35 31.12 -19.25
N GLY A 366 7.83 32.28 -19.68
CA GLY A 366 9.24 32.60 -19.85
C GLY A 366 9.84 32.26 -21.21
N HIS A 367 9.20 31.42 -22.02
CA HIS A 367 9.78 30.91 -23.28
C HIS A 367 9.48 31.75 -24.51
N GLU A 368 10.36 31.65 -25.51
CA GLU A 368 10.08 32.11 -26.86
C GLU A 368 8.94 31.32 -27.52
N ILE A 369 8.07 32.05 -28.21
CA ILE A 369 6.84 31.51 -28.78
C ILE A 369 6.56 32.12 -30.15
N SER A 370 6.21 31.27 -31.11
CA SER A 370 5.49 31.71 -32.31
C SER A 370 3.99 31.63 -32.04
N VAL A 371 3.27 32.76 -32.09
CA VAL A 371 1.82 32.81 -31.88
C VAL A 371 1.09 33.33 -33.10
N TRP A 372 -0.06 32.73 -33.37
CA TRP A 372 -1.07 33.21 -34.30
C TRP A 372 -2.34 33.54 -33.51
N TYR A 373 -2.87 34.73 -33.71
CA TYR A 373 -4.08 35.19 -33.03
C TYR A 373 -4.95 36.05 -33.94
N ASP A 374 -6.25 36.04 -33.70
CA ASP A 374 -7.22 36.69 -34.58
C ASP A 374 -7.36 38.21 -34.33
N GLY A 375 -8.31 38.85 -35.03
CA GLY A 375 -8.56 40.28 -34.90
C GLY A 375 -9.26 40.71 -33.60
N ASP A 376 -9.70 39.76 -32.77
CA ASP A 376 -10.30 39.94 -31.45
C ASP A 376 -9.37 39.38 -30.33
N GLU A 377 -8.07 39.22 -30.64
CA GLU A 377 -6.99 38.80 -29.70
C GLU A 377 -7.13 37.36 -29.16
N GLN A 378 -7.87 36.48 -29.86
CA GLN A 378 -7.98 35.05 -29.52
C GLN A 378 -6.84 34.22 -30.14
N LEU A 379 -6.21 33.33 -29.37
CA LEU A 379 -5.19 32.39 -29.86
C LEU A 379 -5.79 31.39 -30.86
N THR A 380 -5.26 31.35 -32.08
CA THR A 380 -5.67 30.37 -33.11
C THR A 380 -4.68 29.21 -33.24
N ARG A 381 -3.40 29.47 -32.95
CA ARG A 381 -2.31 28.49 -32.98
C ARG A 381 -1.10 29.04 -32.22
N TYR A 382 -0.28 28.16 -31.66
CA TYR A 382 1.05 28.52 -31.15
C TYR A 382 2.11 27.48 -31.53
N GLN A 383 3.38 27.81 -31.25
CA GLN A 383 4.51 26.89 -31.23
C GLN A 383 5.57 27.44 -30.28
N LEU A 384 5.83 26.75 -29.16
CA LEU A 384 6.96 27.05 -28.28
C LEU A 384 8.29 26.67 -28.96
N ILE A 385 9.33 27.47 -28.75
CA ILE A 385 10.59 27.35 -29.47
C ILE A 385 11.61 26.58 -28.62
N GLN A 386 11.84 25.31 -28.99
CA GLN A 386 12.64 24.34 -28.22
C GLN A 386 14.17 24.49 -28.42
N HIS A 387 14.68 25.71 -28.31
CA HIS A 387 16.13 25.97 -28.27
C HIS A 387 16.65 26.34 -26.88
N GLU A 388 15.74 26.65 -25.97
CA GLU A 388 16.03 26.95 -24.57
C GLU A 388 15.92 25.67 -23.74
N ASP A 389 17.03 25.25 -23.14
CA ASP A 389 17.00 24.21 -22.11
C ASP A 389 16.39 24.81 -20.83
N THR A 390 15.69 24.00 -20.03
CA THR A 390 15.08 24.42 -18.75
C THR A 390 15.44 23.45 -17.65
N VAL A 391 15.87 23.99 -16.51
CA VAL A 391 16.15 23.23 -15.29
C VAL A 391 15.10 23.57 -14.25
N HIS A 392 14.62 22.54 -13.56
CA HIS A 392 13.63 22.59 -12.49
C HIS A 392 14.27 22.01 -11.23
N ASP A 393 14.81 22.86 -10.37
CA ASP A 393 15.65 22.50 -9.23
C ASP A 393 15.56 23.60 -8.15
N ALA A 394 15.88 23.27 -6.91
CA ALA A 394 16.21 24.26 -5.89
C ALA A 394 17.50 25.00 -6.28
N ILE A 395 17.64 26.26 -5.88
CA ILE A 395 18.81 27.09 -6.25
C ILE A 395 19.31 27.97 -5.10
N GLU A 396 20.62 28.24 -5.11
CA GLU A 396 21.25 29.30 -4.31
C GLU A 396 21.86 30.39 -5.22
N VAL A 397 21.69 31.67 -4.87
CA VAL A 397 22.32 32.79 -5.58
C VAL A 397 23.72 33.04 -5.02
N THR A 398 24.73 32.40 -5.61
CA THR A 398 26.12 32.39 -5.10
C THR A 398 26.90 33.68 -5.37
N ALA A 399 26.51 34.45 -6.40
CA ALA A 399 27.14 35.72 -6.76
C ALA A 399 26.19 36.68 -7.50
N ASP A 400 26.63 37.91 -7.75
CA ASP A 400 25.86 38.93 -8.50
C ASP A 400 25.61 38.58 -9.98
N ASN A 401 26.10 37.43 -10.44
CA ASN A 401 25.92 36.91 -11.79
C ASN A 401 25.91 35.36 -11.86
N GLU A 402 25.67 34.64 -10.76
CA GLU A 402 25.78 33.17 -10.72
C GLU A 402 24.68 32.58 -9.82
N ILE A 403 24.09 31.45 -10.23
CA ILE A 403 23.25 30.59 -9.40
C ILE A 403 23.83 29.18 -9.35
N GLU A 404 23.64 28.47 -8.24
CA GLU A 404 24.01 27.06 -8.09
C GLU A 404 22.75 26.19 -7.97
N THR A 405 22.68 25.24 -8.90
CA THR A 405 22.02 23.94 -8.88
C THR A 405 22.09 23.17 -7.57
N ILE A 406 21.04 22.96 -6.76
CA ILE A 406 21.23 22.21 -5.50
C ILE A 406 21.30 20.70 -5.72
N ASP A 407 20.30 20.07 -6.36
CA ASP A 407 20.33 18.62 -6.65
C ASP A 407 21.46 18.27 -7.65
N GLU A 408 21.60 19.05 -8.73
CA GLU A 408 22.66 18.77 -9.71
C GLU A 408 24.08 19.19 -9.25
N GLY A 409 24.20 20.06 -8.24
CA GLY A 409 25.49 20.61 -7.77
C GLY A 409 26.24 21.44 -8.83
N ASN A 410 25.52 22.15 -9.70
CA ASN A 410 26.07 22.85 -10.86
C ASN A 410 25.92 24.38 -10.76
N ALA A 411 27.03 25.12 -10.84
CA ALA A 411 27.01 26.57 -10.95
C ALA A 411 26.80 27.05 -12.40
N HIS A 412 25.91 28.01 -12.60
CA HIS A 412 25.51 28.57 -13.89
C HIS A 412 25.65 30.10 -13.92
N ASP A 413 26.34 30.62 -14.94
CA ASP A 413 26.47 32.05 -15.20
C ASP A 413 25.09 32.64 -15.61
N LEU A 414 24.66 33.71 -14.95
CA LEU A 414 23.47 34.50 -15.29
C LEU A 414 23.80 35.53 -16.38
N ALA A 415 22.88 35.71 -17.35
CA ALA A 415 23.03 36.61 -18.49
C ALA A 415 22.83 38.11 -18.15
N VAL A 416 23.25 38.58 -16.98
CA VAL A 416 22.99 39.93 -16.39
C VAL A 416 23.39 41.16 -17.22
N ASP A 417 24.14 40.97 -18.32
CA ASP A 417 24.50 42.01 -19.31
C ASP A 417 23.53 42.03 -20.52
N SER A 418 22.57 41.10 -20.60
CA SER A 418 21.57 40.93 -21.67
C SER A 418 20.32 41.76 -21.40
N GLU A 419 19.69 42.27 -22.47
CA GLU A 419 18.38 42.94 -22.37
C GLU A 419 17.22 41.93 -22.18
N GLN A 420 17.47 40.63 -22.27
CA GLN A 420 16.50 39.57 -21.98
C GLN A 420 16.52 39.08 -20.52
N PHE A 421 17.51 39.48 -19.72
CA PHE A 421 17.72 38.94 -18.38
C PHE A 421 16.67 39.39 -17.37
N GLU A 422 16.02 38.43 -16.71
CA GLU A 422 15.01 38.67 -15.68
C GLU A 422 14.98 37.52 -14.65
N PHE A 423 15.31 37.84 -13.39
CA PHE A 423 15.14 36.95 -12.24
C PHE A 423 13.93 37.42 -11.43
N ILE A 424 12.96 36.54 -11.22
CA ILE A 424 11.75 36.82 -10.42
C ILE A 424 11.68 35.85 -9.25
N ALA A 425 11.88 36.37 -8.04
CA ALA A 425 11.65 35.65 -6.79
C ALA A 425 10.20 35.82 -6.35
N ASN A 426 9.59 34.74 -5.87
CA ASN A 426 8.23 34.66 -5.33
C ASN A 426 7.17 35.37 -6.22
N PRO A 427 7.12 35.06 -7.54
CA PRO A 427 6.20 35.70 -8.47
C PRO A 427 4.74 35.55 -8.03
N GLY A 428 3.95 36.62 -8.16
CA GLY A 428 2.54 36.64 -7.77
C GLY A 428 2.26 36.85 -6.27
N THR A 429 3.27 36.80 -5.41
CA THR A 429 3.11 36.99 -3.95
C THR A 429 3.28 38.46 -3.51
N ASP A 430 2.90 38.79 -2.27
CA ASP A 430 3.14 40.11 -1.67
C ASP A 430 4.66 40.42 -1.48
N ASP A 431 5.53 39.40 -1.59
CA ASP A 431 6.99 39.48 -1.47
C ASP A 431 7.74 39.29 -2.82
N GLU A 432 7.05 39.47 -3.96
CA GLU A 432 7.67 39.40 -5.30
C GLU A 432 8.87 40.37 -5.46
N VAL A 433 10.01 39.85 -5.93
CA VAL A 433 11.21 40.63 -6.27
C VAL A 433 11.64 40.36 -7.70
N VAL A 434 11.70 41.41 -8.52
CA VAL A 434 12.18 41.37 -9.92
C VAL A 434 13.57 42.02 -10.01
N ALA A 435 14.56 41.27 -10.50
CA ALA A 435 15.95 41.70 -10.65
C ALA A 435 16.44 41.48 -12.10
N ASN A 436 16.69 42.58 -12.82
CA ASN A 436 17.01 42.56 -14.26
C ASN A 436 18.41 43.13 -14.54
N SER A 437 19.30 43.13 -13.54
CA SER A 437 20.70 43.56 -13.68
C SER A 437 21.58 43.05 -12.54
N ALA A 438 22.90 43.06 -12.77
CA ALA A 438 23.90 42.78 -11.72
C ALA A 438 23.93 43.79 -10.57
N GLU A 439 23.27 44.96 -10.66
CA GLU A 439 23.09 45.86 -9.49
C GLU A 439 21.93 45.39 -8.60
N ASP A 440 20.90 44.77 -9.20
CA ASP A 440 19.72 44.26 -8.48
C ASP A 440 20.00 42.88 -7.84
N MET A 441 20.72 41.99 -8.54
CA MET A 441 21.13 40.68 -8.02
C MET A 441 21.98 40.75 -6.73
N GLN A 442 22.66 41.88 -6.47
CA GLN A 442 23.48 42.05 -5.25
C GLN A 442 22.67 42.00 -3.95
N ASP A 443 21.37 42.31 -3.98
CA ASP A 443 20.47 42.22 -2.83
C ASP A 443 19.87 40.80 -2.67
N LEU A 444 20.15 39.87 -3.61
CA LEU A 444 19.71 38.47 -3.60
C LEU A 444 20.83 37.45 -3.32
N VAL A 445 22.10 37.87 -3.28
CA VAL A 445 23.24 36.96 -3.00
C VAL A 445 23.12 36.34 -1.60
N ASP A 446 23.48 35.06 -1.48
CA ASP A 446 23.29 34.19 -0.32
C ASP A 446 21.81 33.79 -0.05
N ASN A 447 20.85 34.14 -0.93
CA ASN A 447 19.48 33.62 -0.85
C ASN A 447 19.38 32.21 -1.47
N LYS A 448 18.61 31.33 -0.83
CA LYS A 448 18.18 30.03 -1.35
C LYS A 448 16.69 30.08 -1.74
N TYR A 449 16.30 29.23 -2.70
CA TYR A 449 14.91 29.02 -3.12
C TYR A 449 14.67 27.53 -3.30
N ASP A 450 13.52 27.03 -2.82
CA ASP A 450 13.21 25.59 -2.75
C ASP A 450 12.77 25.01 -4.08
N TYR A 451 12.29 25.84 -4.99
CA TYR A 451 11.99 25.45 -6.35
C TYR A 451 12.25 26.60 -7.31
N SER A 452 12.73 26.29 -8.51
CA SER A 452 12.87 27.27 -9.57
C SER A 452 12.58 26.69 -10.95
N LYS A 453 12.30 27.59 -11.90
CA LYS A 453 12.37 27.35 -13.35
C LYS A 453 13.46 28.25 -13.92
N ALA A 454 14.62 27.69 -14.20
CA ALA A 454 15.75 28.39 -14.83
C ALA A 454 15.79 28.09 -16.34
N ILE A 455 15.72 29.12 -17.18
CA ILE A 455 15.66 29.05 -18.65
C ILE A 455 16.99 29.53 -19.23
N PHE A 456 17.62 28.70 -20.05
CA PHE A 456 18.94 28.91 -20.63
C PHE A 456 18.87 29.47 -22.05
N GLY A 457 19.70 30.47 -22.34
CA GLY A 457 19.87 31.00 -23.68
C GLY A 457 20.84 30.17 -24.55
N ASP A 458 20.91 30.53 -25.84
CA ASP A 458 21.73 29.91 -26.89
C ASP A 458 23.26 29.86 -26.58
N ASN A 459 23.71 30.65 -25.62
CA ASN A 459 25.08 30.71 -25.08
C ASN A 459 25.36 29.72 -23.94
N GLY A 460 24.32 29.18 -23.30
CA GLY A 460 24.41 28.39 -22.07
C GLY A 460 24.46 29.23 -20.79
N ASP A 461 24.21 30.55 -20.88
CA ASP A 461 24.02 31.43 -19.72
C ASP A 461 22.50 31.45 -19.40
N VAL A 462 22.12 31.62 -18.13
CA VAL A 462 20.71 31.66 -17.71
C VAL A 462 20.13 33.03 -18.04
N GLU A 463 19.11 33.07 -18.89
CA GLU A 463 18.44 34.32 -19.27
C GLU A 463 17.23 34.63 -18.39
N ARG A 464 16.57 33.63 -17.80
CA ARG A 464 15.37 33.86 -16.99
C ARG A 464 15.24 32.87 -15.85
N VAL A 465 14.81 33.35 -14.68
CA VAL A 465 14.55 32.51 -13.51
C VAL A 465 13.20 32.91 -12.89
N TYR A 466 12.36 31.92 -12.61
CA TYR A 466 11.24 32.05 -11.69
C TYR A 466 11.56 31.19 -10.47
N ALA A 467 11.79 31.81 -9.31
CA ALA A 467 12.22 31.13 -8.08
C ALA A 467 11.19 31.29 -6.98
N TYR A 468 11.01 30.25 -6.16
CA TYR A 468 9.96 30.15 -5.15
C TYR A 468 10.55 29.67 -3.82
N ASP A 469 10.27 30.44 -2.78
CA ASP A 469 10.41 30.09 -1.37
C ASP A 469 9.12 29.38 -0.93
N LEU A 470 9.21 28.17 -0.39
CA LEU A 470 8.08 27.28 -0.15
C LEU A 470 7.97 26.90 1.33
N ASN A 471 6.79 26.45 1.75
CA ASN A 471 6.58 25.98 3.11
C ASN A 471 7.41 24.71 3.38
N ALA A 472 8.06 24.69 4.54
CA ALA A 472 8.88 23.58 5.01
C ALA A 472 8.06 22.37 5.49
N ASP A 473 6.76 22.52 5.75
CA ASP A 473 5.82 21.43 6.08
C ASP A 473 4.86 21.18 4.88
N PRO A 474 5.27 20.37 3.88
CA PRO A 474 4.46 20.02 2.71
C PRO A 474 3.29 19.09 3.06
N ILE A 475 2.51 18.70 2.06
CA ILE A 475 1.43 17.71 2.21
C ILE A 475 1.81 16.44 1.43
N LEU A 476 2.03 15.33 2.14
CA LEU A 476 2.05 14.00 1.52
C LEU A 476 0.61 13.56 1.27
N VAL A 477 0.18 13.54 0.02
CA VAL A 477 -1.24 13.38 -0.36
C VAL A 477 -1.78 11.99 0.02
N ASP A 478 -2.92 11.98 0.71
CA ASP A 478 -3.77 10.81 0.92
C ASP A 478 -4.93 10.81 -0.09
N ASN A 479 -5.71 11.89 -0.10
CA ASN A 479 -6.92 12.00 -0.92
C ASN A 479 -7.17 13.44 -1.41
N VAL A 480 -7.90 13.56 -2.52
CA VAL A 480 -8.35 14.85 -3.07
C VAL A 480 -9.83 14.81 -3.40
N GLU A 481 -10.64 15.69 -2.78
CA GLU A 481 -12.08 15.82 -3.03
C GLU A 481 -12.47 17.29 -3.26
N ASP A 482 -13.16 17.58 -4.37
CA ASP A 482 -13.67 18.92 -4.74
C ASP A 482 -12.62 20.06 -4.71
N GLY A 483 -11.33 19.75 -4.83
CA GLY A 483 -10.21 20.72 -4.79
C GLY A 483 -9.57 20.91 -3.40
N LEU A 484 -10.11 20.26 -2.37
CA LEU A 484 -9.46 20.10 -1.07
C LEU A 484 -8.53 18.88 -1.14
N VAL A 485 -7.25 19.06 -0.79
CA VAL A 485 -6.32 17.95 -0.56
C VAL A 485 -6.23 17.66 0.94
N THR A 486 -6.23 16.37 1.28
CA THR A 486 -5.97 15.84 2.63
C THR A 486 -4.69 15.02 2.57
N GLY A 487 -3.77 15.24 3.50
CA GLY A 487 -2.53 14.48 3.62
C GLY A 487 -2.60 13.36 4.66
N LYS A 488 -1.63 12.43 4.58
CA LYS A 488 -1.57 11.22 5.43
C LYS A 488 -1.41 11.50 6.93
N GLY A 489 -0.98 12.71 7.31
CA GLY A 489 -0.96 13.20 8.70
C GLY A 489 -2.17 14.07 9.10
N GLY A 490 -3.29 13.99 8.37
CA GLY A 490 -4.53 14.72 8.67
C GLY A 490 -4.52 16.23 8.38
N ASN A 491 -3.49 16.76 7.73
CA ASN A 491 -3.44 18.15 7.26
C ASN A 491 -4.31 18.35 6.00
N GLU A 492 -4.93 19.54 5.86
CA GLU A 492 -5.84 19.88 4.76
C GLU A 492 -5.44 21.21 4.09
N LEU A 493 -5.54 21.29 2.76
CA LEU A 493 -5.32 22.53 1.98
C LEU A 493 -6.34 22.67 0.84
N ASP A 494 -6.93 23.86 0.70
CA ASP A 494 -7.84 24.19 -0.40
C ASP A 494 -7.03 24.73 -1.58
N LEU A 495 -6.98 23.96 -2.67
CA LEU A 495 -6.17 24.26 -3.86
C LEU A 495 -6.94 25.06 -4.93
N GLN A 496 -8.16 25.53 -4.65
CA GLN A 496 -8.96 26.28 -5.64
C GLN A 496 -8.26 27.54 -6.16
N ASP A 497 -7.55 28.24 -5.28
CA ASP A 497 -6.82 29.48 -5.60
C ASP A 497 -5.32 29.23 -5.91
N TYR A 498 -4.89 27.98 -6.12
CA TYR A 498 -3.49 27.61 -6.36
C TYR A 498 -3.18 27.23 -7.81
N VAL A 499 -2.06 27.74 -8.33
CA VAL A 499 -1.38 27.20 -9.51
C VAL A 499 -0.57 25.97 -9.08
N ILE A 500 -0.98 24.79 -9.52
CA ILE A 500 -0.32 23.51 -9.19
C ILE A 500 0.59 23.10 -10.35
N VAL A 501 1.86 22.81 -10.05
CA VAL A 501 2.87 22.40 -11.04
C VAL A 501 3.45 21.01 -10.71
N LYS A 502 3.54 20.15 -11.72
CA LYS A 502 4.23 18.85 -11.65
C LYS A 502 5.10 18.69 -12.90
N ASN A 503 6.39 18.38 -12.72
CA ASN A 503 7.37 18.28 -13.81
C ASN A 503 7.43 19.53 -14.74
N GLY A 504 7.35 20.74 -14.17
CA GLY A 504 7.38 22.00 -14.92
C GLY A 504 6.10 22.30 -15.74
N GLN A 505 5.10 21.43 -15.69
CA GLN A 505 3.79 21.62 -16.32
C GLN A 505 2.72 21.89 -15.28
N GLN A 506 1.79 22.79 -15.59
CA GLN A 506 0.60 23.01 -14.78
C GLN A 506 -0.32 21.78 -14.84
N ILE A 507 -0.89 21.39 -13.70
CA ILE A 507 -1.89 20.31 -13.57
C ILE A 507 -3.15 20.83 -12.86
N SER A 508 -4.23 20.05 -12.87
CA SER A 508 -5.40 20.31 -12.02
C SER A 508 -5.27 19.60 -10.67
N ALA A 509 -6.00 20.06 -9.65
CA ALA A 509 -6.02 19.38 -8.35
C ALA A 509 -6.47 17.91 -8.47
N SER A 510 -7.35 17.60 -9.42
CA SER A 510 -7.81 16.23 -9.71
C SER A 510 -6.78 15.33 -10.42
N ASP A 511 -5.63 15.86 -10.82
CA ASP A 511 -4.52 15.08 -11.39
C ASP A 511 -3.46 14.71 -10.31
N LEU A 512 -3.60 15.21 -9.09
CA LEU A 512 -2.81 14.78 -7.93
C LEU A 512 -3.14 13.32 -7.58
N GLN A 513 -2.14 12.61 -7.09
CA GLN A 513 -2.22 11.20 -6.74
C GLN A 513 -1.89 11.01 -5.25
N GLU A 514 -2.36 9.91 -4.66
CA GLU A 514 -1.83 9.42 -3.39
C GLU A 514 -0.30 9.31 -3.47
N ASP A 515 0.39 9.66 -2.38
CA ASP A 515 1.86 9.72 -2.25
C ASP A 515 2.58 10.79 -3.11
N ASP A 516 1.86 11.72 -3.75
CA ASP A 516 2.48 12.97 -4.24
C ASP A 516 2.92 13.84 -3.04
N LEU A 517 4.14 14.41 -3.05
CA LEU A 517 4.59 15.36 -2.03
C LEU A 517 4.39 16.80 -2.53
N LEU A 518 3.41 17.49 -1.97
CA LEU A 518 2.98 18.82 -2.40
C LEU A 518 3.58 19.93 -1.52
N PHE A 519 4.55 20.66 -2.06
CA PHE A 519 5.06 21.91 -1.48
C PHE A 519 4.22 23.10 -1.97
N PHE A 520 4.04 24.11 -1.13
CA PHE A 520 3.18 25.26 -1.41
C PHE A 520 3.64 26.50 -0.62
N ASN A 521 3.23 27.71 -1.00
CA ASN A 521 3.55 28.92 -0.26
C ASN A 521 2.51 29.26 0.85
N GLU A 522 2.95 29.78 2.00
CA GLU A 522 2.04 30.10 3.12
C GLU A 522 1.04 31.23 2.83
N ASP A 523 1.49 32.27 2.10
CA ASP A 523 0.76 33.54 1.93
C ASP A 523 -0.17 33.56 0.68
N ALA A 524 -0.99 32.52 0.50
CA ALA A 524 -2.04 32.47 -0.54
C ALA A 524 -3.24 33.41 -0.24
N HIS A 525 -2.96 34.71 -0.08
CA HIS A 525 -3.97 35.78 0.02
C HIS A 525 -4.34 36.36 -1.36
N GLY A 526 -4.42 35.49 -2.36
CA GLY A 526 -4.54 35.79 -3.78
C GLY A 526 -4.33 34.50 -4.56
N ASP A 527 -3.38 34.49 -5.48
CA ASP A 527 -3.08 33.36 -6.35
C ASP A 527 -1.90 32.57 -5.76
N GLY A 528 -2.17 31.43 -5.12
CA GLY A 528 -1.17 30.57 -4.49
C GLY A 528 -0.31 29.82 -5.51
N PHE A 529 0.87 29.35 -5.10
CA PHE A 529 1.71 28.48 -5.92
C PHE A 529 2.02 27.19 -5.17
N ALA A 530 1.80 26.06 -5.83
CA ALA A 530 2.09 24.74 -5.32
C ALA A 530 2.85 23.90 -6.35
N VAL A 531 3.79 23.08 -5.90
CA VAL A 531 4.63 22.23 -6.75
C VAL A 531 4.77 20.85 -6.15
N VAL A 532 4.70 19.85 -7.00
CA VAL A 532 4.76 18.44 -6.63
C VAL A 532 6.18 17.90 -6.82
N SER A 533 6.78 17.39 -5.74
CA SER A 533 7.97 16.53 -5.77
C SER A 533 7.55 15.07 -5.68
N ASN A 534 8.07 14.22 -6.56
CA ASN A 534 8.02 12.75 -6.41
C ASN A 534 9.45 12.18 -6.38
N GLN A 535 10.39 12.93 -5.78
CA GLN A 535 11.72 12.39 -5.48
C GLN A 535 11.60 11.47 -4.28
N THR A 536 11.65 10.16 -4.51
CA THR A 536 11.62 9.16 -3.43
C THR A 536 12.80 8.19 -3.52
N THR A 537 13.25 7.73 -2.35
CA THR A 537 14.20 6.61 -2.20
C THR A 537 13.50 5.52 -1.40
N SER A 538 13.57 4.26 -1.85
CA SER A 538 13.02 3.12 -1.11
C SER A 538 14.10 2.07 -0.87
N GLY A 539 14.12 1.49 0.32
CA GLY A 539 15.10 0.48 0.75
C GLY A 539 14.92 0.14 2.23
N SER A 540 15.70 -0.79 2.77
CA SER A 540 15.75 -1.02 4.23
C SER A 540 16.82 -0.13 4.86
N ILE A 541 16.63 0.23 6.14
CA ILE A 541 17.63 0.97 6.92
C ILE A 541 18.79 0.01 7.23
N GLU A 542 19.97 0.31 6.69
CA GLU A 542 21.19 -0.51 6.82
C GLU A 542 21.95 -0.22 8.11
N ASN A 543 22.06 1.06 8.49
CA ASN A 543 22.72 1.54 9.71
C ASN A 543 21.93 2.73 10.30
N VAL A 544 22.02 2.90 11.62
CA VAL A 544 21.47 4.05 12.37
C VAL A 544 22.62 4.71 13.15
N PHE A 545 22.59 6.04 13.28
CA PHE A 545 23.56 6.86 14.00
C PHE A 545 22.86 8.00 14.76
N GLU A 546 23.57 8.63 15.72
CA GLU A 546 23.11 9.76 16.56
C GLU A 546 22.48 10.92 15.76
N ASP A 547 22.99 11.23 14.56
CA ASP A 547 22.54 12.36 13.73
C ASP A 547 21.99 11.97 12.35
N SER A 548 22.02 10.69 11.99
CA SER A 548 21.75 10.23 10.63
C SER A 548 21.44 8.72 10.52
N PHE A 549 20.88 8.28 9.39
CA PHE A 549 20.59 6.87 9.08
C PHE A 549 20.95 6.53 7.63
N GLU A 550 21.24 5.26 7.32
CA GLU A 550 21.71 4.81 6.00
C GLU A 550 20.69 3.92 5.28
N VAL A 551 20.35 4.23 4.02
CA VAL A 551 19.46 3.44 3.14
C VAL A 551 20.11 3.27 1.77
N ASP A 552 20.17 2.02 1.26
CA ASP A 552 20.89 1.63 0.02
C ASP A 552 22.29 2.26 -0.11
N GLY A 553 23.08 2.23 0.96
CA GLY A 553 24.43 2.79 1.01
C GLY A 553 24.52 4.33 1.00
N THR A 554 23.41 5.03 1.27
CA THR A 554 23.33 6.51 1.31
C THR A 554 22.88 6.99 2.68
N SER A 555 23.66 7.89 3.28
CA SER A 555 23.40 8.49 4.60
C SER A 555 22.46 9.69 4.47
N TYR A 556 21.49 9.80 5.37
CA TYR A 556 20.50 10.88 5.46
C TYR A 556 20.48 11.42 6.89
N ASP A 557 20.59 12.75 7.05
CA ASP A 557 20.59 13.40 8.37
C ASP A 557 19.16 13.57 8.89
N TYR A 558 18.89 13.36 10.18
CA TYR A 558 17.54 13.59 10.74
C TYR A 558 17.10 15.05 10.61
N VAL A 559 18.04 15.99 10.68
CA VAL A 559 17.78 17.43 10.57
C VAL A 559 18.75 18.06 9.57
N SER A 560 18.24 18.49 8.42
CA SER A 560 19.02 19.23 7.42
C SER A 560 18.56 20.68 7.29
N ASP A 561 19.52 21.63 7.32
CA ASP A 561 19.33 23.09 7.30
C ASP A 561 18.31 23.62 8.34
N ASN A 562 17.01 23.50 8.08
CA ASN A 562 15.88 23.84 8.98
C ASN A 562 14.68 22.87 8.84
N ILE A 563 14.85 21.72 8.20
CA ILE A 563 13.83 20.67 8.02
C ILE A 563 14.17 19.54 9.01
N THR A 564 13.21 19.21 9.87
CA THR A 564 13.25 17.98 10.66
C THR A 564 12.58 16.88 9.84
N THR A 565 13.25 15.76 9.64
CA THR A 565 12.67 14.56 9.03
C THR A 565 11.59 14.03 9.95
N ARG A 566 10.44 13.65 9.38
CA ARG A 566 9.29 13.13 10.14
C ARG A 566 8.90 11.76 9.61
N TYR A 567 8.39 10.88 10.46
CA TYR A 567 7.90 9.57 10.04
C TYR A 567 6.41 9.40 10.32
N LEU A 568 5.74 8.56 9.54
CA LEU A 568 4.32 8.29 9.69
C LEU A 568 4.08 7.27 10.80
N GLU A 569 3.59 7.74 11.95
CA GLU A 569 3.23 6.95 13.13
C GLU A 569 1.71 6.72 13.11
N GLY A 570 1.29 5.60 12.51
CA GLY A 570 -0.13 5.32 12.27
C GLY A 570 -0.75 6.30 11.26
N ASP A 571 -1.52 7.27 11.77
CA ASP A 571 -2.23 8.30 10.99
C ASP A 571 -1.68 9.74 11.26
N GLU A 572 -0.57 9.90 12.01
CA GLU A 572 0.04 11.21 12.33
C GLU A 572 1.55 11.23 12.02
N PHE A 573 2.14 12.43 11.82
CA PHE A 573 3.58 12.59 11.53
C PHE A 573 4.38 13.03 12.76
N SER A 574 5.16 12.12 13.32
CA SER A 574 6.10 12.34 14.43
C SER A 574 7.51 12.70 13.92
N GLU A 575 8.35 13.32 14.75
CA GLU A 575 9.77 13.57 14.38
C GLU A 575 10.53 12.24 14.30
N LEU A 576 11.39 12.07 13.29
CA LEU A 576 12.26 10.90 13.16
C LEU A 576 13.58 11.18 13.86
N ASP A 577 13.82 10.46 14.95
CA ASP A 577 15.09 10.42 15.68
C ASP A 577 15.74 9.04 15.58
N GLU A 578 16.83 8.83 16.34
CA GLU A 578 17.57 7.57 16.39
C GLU A 578 16.69 6.39 16.86
N SER A 579 15.84 6.58 17.87
CA SER A 579 14.94 5.53 18.38
C SER A 579 13.93 5.12 17.31
N ALA A 580 13.22 6.08 16.72
CA ALA A 580 12.24 5.78 15.67
C ALA A 580 12.90 5.19 14.40
N ALA A 581 14.15 5.53 14.11
CA ALA A 581 14.92 4.91 13.04
C ALA A 581 15.34 3.45 13.36
N GLN A 582 15.64 3.15 14.64
CA GLN A 582 15.87 1.77 15.10
C GLN A 582 14.60 0.92 14.99
N ASP A 583 13.42 1.44 15.34
CA ASP A 583 12.13 0.72 15.21
C ASP A 583 11.78 0.42 13.75
N LEU A 584 12.00 1.39 12.85
CA LEU A 584 11.84 1.22 11.40
C LEU A 584 12.88 0.24 10.81
N GLN A 585 14.09 0.18 11.38
CA GLN A 585 15.10 -0.81 11.01
C GLN A 585 14.71 -2.22 11.48
N ALA A 586 14.23 -2.35 12.72
CA ALA A 586 13.91 -3.60 13.38
C ALA A 586 12.73 -4.35 12.74
N ALA A 587 11.79 -3.62 12.13
CA ALA A 587 10.78 -4.19 11.24
C ALA A 587 11.40 -5.04 10.10
N ASN A 588 12.63 -4.73 9.69
CA ASN A 588 13.35 -5.36 8.57
C ASN A 588 12.53 -5.35 7.25
N ASP A 589 11.71 -4.32 7.08
CA ASP A 589 10.89 -4.05 5.90
C ASP A 589 11.53 -2.95 5.01
N GLU A 590 10.84 -2.56 3.93
CA GLU A 590 11.26 -1.48 3.03
C GLU A 590 10.61 -0.16 3.50
N VAL A 591 11.43 0.83 3.84
CA VAL A 591 10.98 2.22 4.08
C VAL A 591 11.00 3.00 2.77
N THR A 592 10.14 4.03 2.67
CA THR A 592 10.15 5.01 1.59
C THR A 592 10.38 6.41 2.15
N LEU A 593 11.44 7.04 1.66
CA LEU A 593 11.89 8.40 1.98
C LEU A 593 11.34 9.33 0.89
N TYR A 594 10.70 10.42 1.30
CA TYR A 594 10.16 11.46 0.43
C TYR A 594 11.00 12.72 0.55
N ASN A 595 11.61 13.14 -0.56
CA ASN A 595 12.64 14.18 -0.58
C ASN A 595 12.11 15.49 -1.17
N ASN A 596 12.62 16.61 -0.63
CA ASN A 596 12.46 17.93 -1.25
C ASN A 596 13.38 18.07 -2.48
N PHE A 597 13.26 19.18 -3.22
CA PHE A 597 14.10 19.47 -4.39
C PHE A 597 15.59 19.71 -4.08
N ARG A 598 16.01 19.71 -2.81
CA ARG A 598 17.41 19.75 -2.39
C ARG A 598 17.95 18.34 -2.06
N ASN A 599 17.15 17.30 -2.32
CA ASN A 599 17.37 15.91 -1.94
C ASN A 599 17.53 15.70 -0.41
N GLU A 600 16.91 16.57 0.40
CA GLU A 600 16.77 16.40 1.85
C GLU A 600 15.47 15.62 2.14
N VAL A 601 15.51 14.67 3.07
CA VAL A 601 14.32 13.88 3.45
C VAL A 601 13.37 14.76 4.25
N VAL A 602 12.07 14.68 3.93
CA VAL A 602 11.00 15.37 4.68
C VAL A 602 10.14 14.36 5.42
N TYR A 603 9.67 13.32 4.71
CA TYR A 603 8.86 12.26 5.30
C TYR A 603 9.47 10.87 5.07
N VAL A 604 9.30 9.99 6.04
CA VAL A 604 9.60 8.55 5.95
C VAL A 604 8.34 7.75 6.24
N THR A 605 8.06 6.73 5.43
CA THR A 605 6.96 5.78 5.69
C THR A 605 7.48 4.35 5.66
N GLY A 606 6.98 3.51 6.57
CA GLY A 606 7.36 2.12 6.71
C GLY A 606 6.59 1.44 7.84
N ASN A 607 6.78 0.13 8.00
CA ASN A 607 6.32 -0.56 9.20
C ASN A 607 7.36 -0.38 10.32
N GLN A 608 6.91 -0.34 11.58
CA GLN A 608 7.76 -0.42 12.77
C GLN A 608 7.79 -1.85 13.30
N GLY A 609 8.85 -2.20 14.01
CA GLY A 609 8.99 -3.45 14.76
C GLY A 609 9.88 -3.23 15.99
N ASP A 610 9.78 -4.11 16.97
CA ASP A 610 10.52 -3.97 18.23
C ASP A 610 12.03 -4.26 18.01
N ALA A 611 12.91 -3.32 18.38
CA ALA A 611 14.35 -3.51 18.28
C ALA A 611 14.85 -4.62 19.21
N PRO A 612 15.73 -5.54 18.75
CA PRO A 612 16.24 -6.62 19.59
C PRO A 612 17.26 -6.09 20.60
N SER A 613 16.91 -6.10 21.89
CA SER A 613 17.85 -5.85 22.98
C SER A 613 18.94 -6.95 23.04
N ASN A 614 20.19 -6.55 23.24
CA ASN A 614 21.25 -7.47 23.68
C ASN A 614 21.44 -7.27 25.19
N GLU A 615 21.03 -8.27 25.96
CA GLU A 615 21.12 -8.29 27.42
C GLU A 615 22.36 -9.05 27.89
N ASN A 616 23.17 -8.41 28.73
CA ASN A 616 24.33 -9.02 29.39
C ASN A 616 24.13 -9.09 30.90
N TYR A 617 24.06 -10.31 31.43
CA TYR A 617 23.92 -10.56 32.86
C TYR A 617 25.26 -10.72 33.58
N LEU A 618 25.38 -10.07 34.74
CA LEU A 618 26.62 -9.94 35.51
C LEU A 618 26.38 -10.19 37.00
N TYR A 619 27.12 -11.14 37.59
CA TYR A 619 27.25 -11.26 39.05
C TYR A 619 28.20 -10.17 39.56
N LEU A 620 27.71 -9.24 40.39
CA LEU A 620 28.49 -8.08 40.81
C LEU A 620 29.59 -8.47 41.82
N GLN A 621 30.82 -7.97 41.60
CA GLN A 621 31.96 -8.23 42.49
C GLN A 621 32.10 -7.20 43.64
N GLY A 622 31.27 -6.14 43.67
CA GLY A 622 31.31 -5.15 44.75
C GLY A 622 30.36 -3.96 44.57
N ASP A 623 30.58 -2.91 45.39
CA ASP A 623 29.79 -1.67 45.38
C ASP A 623 29.85 -0.96 44.01
N LEU A 624 28.68 -0.67 43.43
CA LEU A 624 28.54 0.29 42.32
C LEU A 624 29.26 1.60 42.69
N THR A 625 30.21 2.05 41.85
CA THR A 625 31.14 3.14 42.19
C THR A 625 30.86 4.39 41.35
N PRO A 626 30.03 5.33 41.86
CA PRO A 626 29.70 6.57 41.18
C PRO A 626 30.81 7.61 41.29
N TYR A 627 31.07 8.33 40.20
CA TYR A 627 32.04 9.42 40.16
C TYR A 627 31.62 10.56 39.21
N THR A 628 32.40 11.64 39.20
CA THR A 628 32.25 12.72 38.21
C THR A 628 33.51 12.78 37.37
N ASP A 629 33.36 12.83 36.05
CA ASP A 629 34.46 12.83 35.11
C ASP A 629 35.24 14.19 35.10
N ASN A 630 36.15 14.39 34.14
CA ASN A 630 36.89 15.65 33.99
C ASN A 630 36.11 16.76 33.26
N LEU A 631 35.01 16.45 32.57
CA LEU A 631 34.12 17.39 31.89
C LEU A 631 33.02 17.92 32.83
N GLY A 632 32.59 17.09 33.78
CA GLY A 632 31.57 17.40 34.79
C GLY A 632 30.40 16.41 34.80
N ASN A 633 30.48 15.34 34.02
CA ASN A 633 29.38 14.41 33.77
C ASN A 633 29.35 13.35 34.88
N GLY A 634 28.15 12.89 35.25
CA GLY A 634 27.96 11.80 36.22
C GLY A 634 28.26 10.46 35.56
N ARG A 635 29.10 9.65 36.20
CA ARG A 635 29.51 8.31 35.73
C ARG A 635 29.28 7.27 36.81
N MET A 636 29.04 6.02 36.43
CA MET A 636 29.01 4.86 37.32
C MET A 636 29.95 3.77 36.81
N GLU A 637 30.84 3.30 37.69
CA GLU A 637 31.69 2.13 37.46
C GLU A 637 31.00 0.89 38.06
N ILE A 638 30.79 -0.15 37.23
CA ILE A 638 30.12 -1.42 37.55
C ILE A 638 31.11 -2.54 37.24
N GLU A 639 31.47 -3.37 38.24
CA GLU A 639 32.42 -4.49 38.09
C GLU A 639 31.71 -5.82 38.39
N GLY A 640 31.77 -6.78 37.48
CA GLY A 640 31.02 -8.04 37.58
C GLY A 640 31.62 -9.19 36.77
N ILE A 641 31.09 -10.40 36.98
CA ILE A 641 31.47 -11.63 36.27
C ILE A 641 30.38 -11.96 35.26
N ASN A 642 30.74 -12.00 33.97
CA ASN A 642 29.83 -12.30 32.87
C ASN A 642 29.53 -13.82 32.75
N SER A 643 28.66 -14.19 31.82
CA SER A 643 28.30 -15.59 31.52
C SER A 643 29.46 -16.46 31.00
N GLU A 644 30.55 -15.87 30.49
CA GLU A 644 31.78 -16.60 30.10
C GLU A 644 32.75 -16.80 31.30
N GLY A 645 32.43 -16.27 32.48
CA GLY A 645 33.32 -16.26 33.66
C GLY A 645 34.45 -15.24 33.57
N GLU A 646 34.39 -14.28 32.65
CA GLU A 646 35.33 -13.16 32.57
C GLU A 646 34.87 -11.98 33.44
N SER A 647 35.82 -11.30 34.10
CA SER A 647 35.56 -10.09 34.87
C SER A 647 35.50 -8.88 33.93
N GLU A 648 34.36 -8.20 33.94
CA GLU A 648 34.05 -7.04 33.11
C GLU A 648 33.82 -5.78 33.95
N LEU A 649 34.11 -4.63 33.35
CA LEU A 649 34.03 -3.32 33.98
C LEU A 649 33.32 -2.34 33.04
N TYR A 650 32.09 -1.97 33.37
CA TYR A 650 31.30 -0.99 32.63
C TYR A 650 31.46 0.39 33.29
N ASP A 651 31.69 1.43 32.50
CA ASP A 651 31.87 2.82 32.95
C ASP A 651 30.82 3.71 32.29
N VAL A 652 29.61 3.65 32.84
CA VAL A 652 28.36 4.19 32.27
C VAL A 652 28.26 5.69 32.50
N GLU A 653 27.79 6.43 31.49
CA GLU A 653 27.41 7.84 31.66
C GLU A 653 25.95 7.96 32.07
N LEU A 654 25.69 8.57 33.23
CA LEU A 654 24.33 8.65 33.79
C LEU A 654 23.37 9.53 32.98
N GLY A 655 23.87 10.23 31.97
CA GLY A 655 23.08 11.04 31.03
C GLY A 655 22.84 10.36 29.67
N SER A 656 23.26 9.10 29.51
CA SER A 656 22.96 8.25 28.34
C SER A 656 22.22 6.96 28.73
N LEU A 657 21.67 6.91 29.95
CA LEU A 657 20.75 5.86 30.38
C LEU A 657 19.34 6.34 30.08
N ASP A 658 18.54 5.46 29.49
CA ASP A 658 17.13 5.72 29.18
C ASP A 658 16.22 5.20 30.30
N GLN A 659 16.61 4.09 30.95
CA GLN A 659 15.80 3.41 31.95
C GLN A 659 16.67 2.74 33.04
N ILE A 660 16.19 2.73 34.29
CA ILE A 660 16.74 1.91 35.39
C ILE A 660 15.61 1.18 36.10
N ASN A 661 15.65 -0.16 36.13
CA ASN A 661 14.61 -0.97 36.75
C ASN A 661 15.10 -1.63 38.04
N LEU A 662 14.29 -1.51 39.10
CA LEU A 662 14.52 -2.17 40.38
C LEU A 662 13.43 -3.23 40.61
N LEU A 663 13.82 -4.50 40.54
CA LEU A 663 12.94 -5.63 40.84
C LEU A 663 13.07 -5.99 42.33
N GLU A 664 12.03 -5.68 43.12
CA GLU A 664 11.95 -5.98 44.57
C GLU A 664 10.95 -7.12 44.86
N GLY A 665 11.48 -8.31 45.20
CA GLY A 665 10.66 -9.48 45.54
C GLY A 665 10.74 -9.86 47.02
N GLN A 666 9.66 -9.63 47.77
CA GLN A 666 9.32 -10.47 48.93
C GLN A 666 7.81 -10.68 49.09
N SER A 667 7.37 -11.92 48.84
CA SER A 667 6.06 -12.44 49.26
C SER A 667 4.83 -11.85 48.56
N GLY A 668 4.80 -11.92 47.22
CA GLY A 668 3.55 -11.88 46.43
C GLY A 668 2.92 -10.49 46.24
N ASP A 669 3.77 -9.49 46.02
CA ASP A 669 3.41 -8.17 45.50
C ASP A 669 4.56 -7.83 44.53
N ASP A 670 4.39 -8.16 43.25
CA ASP A 670 5.42 -8.03 42.21
C ASP A 670 5.50 -6.56 41.78
N SER A 671 6.16 -5.74 42.62
CA SER A 671 6.25 -4.30 42.40
C SER A 671 7.59 -3.93 41.78
N GLU A 672 7.66 -3.97 40.45
CA GLU A 672 8.69 -3.24 39.70
C GLU A 672 8.66 -1.76 40.11
N THR A 673 9.84 -1.17 40.32
CA THR A 673 9.99 0.29 40.36
C THR A 673 10.89 0.72 39.22
N GLU A 674 10.24 1.04 38.11
CA GLU A 674 10.81 1.65 36.91
C GLU A 674 11.18 3.12 37.17
N TYR A 675 12.33 3.53 36.62
CA TYR A 675 12.75 4.92 36.55
C TYR A 675 13.20 5.27 35.12
N GLU A 676 12.30 5.89 34.36
CA GLU A 676 12.63 6.58 33.09
C GLU A 676 13.63 7.72 33.35
N MET A 677 14.69 7.81 32.56
CA MET A 677 15.84 8.67 32.83
C MET A 677 15.97 9.91 31.92
N ASN A 678 15.22 10.02 30.80
CA ASN A 678 14.59 11.25 30.27
C ASN A 678 14.08 11.14 28.82
N SER A 679 12.77 11.37 28.60
CA SER A 679 12.28 12.24 27.51
C SER A 679 10.94 12.88 27.92
N GLU A 680 10.40 13.84 27.15
CA GLU A 680 9.26 14.67 27.59
C GLU A 680 7.91 13.90 27.64
N PHE A 681 7.51 13.46 28.83
CA PHE A 681 6.19 12.85 29.09
C PHE A 681 5.02 13.74 28.59
N PRO A 682 4.24 13.34 27.57
CA PRO A 682 3.25 14.22 26.95
C PRO A 682 1.94 14.31 27.74
N GLY A 683 1.95 15.01 28.88
CA GLY A 683 0.73 15.61 29.42
C GLY A 683 0.52 15.63 30.93
N ASN A 684 0.96 16.73 31.56
CA ASN A 684 0.21 17.39 32.63
C ASN A 684 -0.07 16.54 33.90
N SER A 685 1.00 16.04 34.54
CA SER A 685 1.08 15.89 36.00
C SER A 685 2.34 16.60 36.52
N ASP A 686 2.25 17.23 37.71
CA ASP A 686 3.28 18.14 38.26
C ASP A 686 4.55 17.41 38.82
N TYR A 687 5.14 16.47 38.06
CA TYR A 687 6.23 15.61 38.51
C TYR A 687 7.37 15.52 37.48
N GLU A 688 8.53 16.10 37.82
CA GLU A 688 9.79 16.04 37.08
C GLU A 688 10.84 15.38 38.00
N VAL A 689 11.63 14.41 37.53
CA VAL A 689 12.76 13.82 38.29
C VAL A 689 14.01 14.68 38.05
N ASP A 690 14.10 15.77 38.80
CA ASP A 690 15.02 16.90 38.52
C ASP A 690 16.55 16.60 38.65
N ASP A 691 16.98 15.56 39.39
CA ASP A 691 18.43 15.27 39.63
C ASP A 691 18.69 13.86 40.21
N PHE A 692 19.19 12.90 39.40
CA PHE A 692 19.60 11.56 39.86
C PHE A 692 21.04 11.57 40.41
N VAL A 693 21.20 11.85 41.71
CA VAL A 693 22.51 12.04 42.35
C VAL A 693 22.89 10.90 43.30
N PHE A 694 23.94 10.16 42.95
CA PHE A 694 24.68 9.33 43.90
C PHE A 694 25.56 10.19 44.83
N GLY A 695 24.95 10.72 45.88
CA GLY A 695 25.54 11.76 46.71
C GLY A 695 26.41 11.27 47.88
N THR A 696 27.74 11.21 47.71
CA THR A 696 28.66 11.27 48.88
C THR A 696 28.72 12.69 49.47
N THR A 697 27.64 13.10 50.14
CA THR A 697 27.52 14.49 50.63
C THR A 697 28.56 14.87 51.68
N HIS A 698 28.89 16.16 51.69
CA HIS A 698 30.18 16.69 52.14
C HIS A 698 30.44 16.56 53.67
N GLU A 699 31.59 15.96 54.03
CA GLU A 699 32.17 15.88 55.39
C GLU A 699 31.30 15.21 56.50
N SER A 700 31.07 13.88 56.45
CA SER A 700 31.52 12.91 57.50
C SER A 700 30.88 11.51 57.39
N ALA A 701 31.66 10.51 56.93
CA ALA A 701 31.33 9.06 56.85
C ALA A 701 30.11 8.74 55.93
N ALA A 702 30.30 8.24 54.71
CA ALA A 702 30.79 6.90 54.30
C ALA A 702 29.78 5.77 54.55
N THR A 703 29.60 4.93 53.51
CA THR A 703 28.75 3.72 53.38
C THR A 703 27.23 3.94 53.34
N SER A 704 26.69 4.29 52.17
CA SER A 704 25.35 3.91 51.67
C SER A 704 25.22 4.31 50.19
N ASN A 705 24.66 3.43 49.35
CA ASN A 705 24.29 3.74 47.97
C ASN A 705 22.82 4.16 47.95
N SER A 706 22.58 5.46 47.77
CA SER A 706 21.23 6.02 47.79
C SER A 706 20.94 6.82 46.53
N ALA A 707 19.87 6.46 45.84
CA ALA A 707 19.27 7.30 44.82
C ALA A 707 18.40 8.39 45.49
N THR A 708 18.28 9.53 44.82
CA THR A 708 17.62 10.72 45.35
C THR A 708 16.54 11.15 44.38
N VAL A 709 15.31 11.36 44.87
CA VAL A 709 14.16 11.83 44.07
C VAL A 709 13.57 13.06 44.76
N GLU A 710 13.36 14.17 44.06
CA GLU A 710 12.75 15.38 44.65
C GLU A 710 11.30 15.55 44.15
N VAL A 711 10.32 15.51 45.07
CA VAL A 711 8.90 15.75 44.74
C VAL A 711 8.37 16.89 45.60
N ASP A 712 7.66 17.85 45.00
CA ASP A 712 7.11 19.04 45.69
C ASP A 712 8.16 19.87 46.47
N GLY A 713 9.43 19.82 46.05
CA GLY A 713 10.55 20.45 46.77
C GLY A 713 10.94 19.74 48.08
N THR A 714 10.57 18.46 48.20
CA THR A 714 10.95 17.55 49.29
C THR A 714 11.85 16.48 48.71
N THR A 715 13.09 16.42 49.18
CA THR A 715 14.07 15.40 48.79
C THR A 715 13.78 14.08 49.50
N TYR A 716 13.52 13.04 48.72
CA TYR A 716 13.33 11.65 49.14
C TYR A 716 14.63 10.87 48.87
N TYR A 717 14.96 9.98 49.80
CA TYR A 717 16.11 9.09 49.73
C TYR A 717 15.59 7.66 49.67
N THR A 718 15.97 6.91 48.64
CA THR A 718 15.91 5.45 48.64
C THR A 718 17.32 4.90 48.91
N ASP A 719 17.44 3.79 49.62
CA ASP A 719 18.71 3.20 50.05
C ASP A 719 18.79 1.76 49.52
N ILE A 720 19.75 1.50 48.64
CA ILE A 720 19.83 0.31 47.79
C ILE A 720 20.78 -0.72 48.44
N SER A 721 20.67 -0.93 49.77
CA SER A 721 21.64 -1.74 50.55
C SER A 721 21.04 -2.65 51.65
N ASP A 722 20.04 -3.43 51.24
CA ASP A 722 19.62 -4.76 51.74
C ASP A 722 18.78 -4.95 53.05
N ARG A 723 17.94 -6.00 52.99
CA ARG A 723 17.25 -6.81 54.03
C ARG A 723 16.97 -6.15 55.39
N SER A 724 15.96 -5.27 55.43
CA SER A 724 14.68 -5.61 56.09
C SER A 724 13.65 -4.48 56.12
N ALA A 725 12.60 -4.67 55.30
CA ALA A 725 11.37 -3.88 55.20
C ALA A 725 11.49 -2.45 54.63
N ILE A 726 10.67 -2.18 53.61
CA ILE A 726 10.23 -0.85 53.18
C ILE A 726 9.39 -0.19 54.31
N GLU A 727 10.01 0.13 55.45
CA GLU A 727 9.37 0.87 56.54
C GLU A 727 9.98 2.26 56.67
N ASN A 728 9.35 3.19 55.92
CA ASN A 728 9.53 4.64 55.90
C ASN A 728 10.69 5.13 55.00
N ILE A 729 10.32 5.45 53.75
CA ILE A 729 10.79 6.65 53.04
C ILE A 729 11.16 7.73 54.06
N ILE A 730 12.44 8.15 54.09
CA ILE A 730 12.94 9.09 55.10
C ILE A 730 12.46 10.51 54.73
N ALA A 731 11.21 10.81 55.08
CA ALA A 731 10.62 12.13 54.92
C ALA A 731 11.36 13.14 55.83
N VAL A 732 12.35 13.83 55.25
CA VAL A 732 13.03 14.95 55.90
C VAL A 732 12.01 16.06 56.10
N ASN A 733 11.53 16.20 57.33
CA ASN A 733 10.63 17.28 57.71
C ASN A 733 11.33 18.63 57.46
N GLU A 734 10.56 19.70 57.15
CA GLU A 734 11.01 21.08 56.84
C GLU A 734 12.02 21.74 57.82
N ASP A 735 12.43 21.06 58.91
CA ASP A 735 13.36 21.55 59.94
C ASP A 735 14.75 20.87 59.98
N ASN A 736 15.06 19.96 59.04
CA ASN A 736 16.35 19.26 58.88
C ASN A 736 16.85 18.58 60.17
N SER A 737 16.00 17.75 60.81
CA SER A 737 16.39 16.93 61.96
C SER A 737 16.49 15.43 61.64
N TYR A 738 17.74 14.96 61.46
CA TYR A 738 18.08 13.58 61.13
C TYR A 738 17.79 12.57 62.25
N GLY A 739 17.34 11.37 61.85
CA GLY A 739 17.32 10.15 62.67
C GLY A 739 18.73 9.58 62.93
N GLU A 740 18.83 8.57 63.80
CA GLU A 740 20.11 7.97 64.20
C GLU A 740 20.47 6.83 63.23
N ILE A 741 21.45 7.06 62.35
CA ILE A 741 21.98 6.09 61.37
C ILE A 741 22.51 4.84 62.10
N ILE A 742 22.09 3.66 61.63
CA ILE A 742 22.72 2.39 61.98
C ILE A 742 23.77 2.10 60.90
N THR A 743 25.02 1.87 61.32
CA THR A 743 26.12 1.53 60.43
C THR A 743 26.54 0.08 60.68
N ASP A 744 26.11 -0.82 59.81
CA ASP A 744 26.79 -2.07 59.44
C ASP A 744 26.12 -2.45 58.10
N ILE A 745 26.79 -2.09 56.99
CA ILE A 745 26.49 -2.58 55.64
C ILE A 745 27.65 -3.52 55.31
N SER A 746 27.29 -4.79 55.18
CA SER A 746 28.06 -5.88 54.58
C SER A 746 27.01 -6.73 53.86
N ASP A 747 27.46 -7.52 52.88
CA ASP A 747 26.64 -8.42 52.06
C ASP A 747 26.05 -7.66 50.84
N VAL A 748 26.70 -7.81 49.67
CA VAL A 748 26.26 -7.27 48.36
C VAL A 748 26.17 -8.44 47.39
N ASN A 749 25.02 -9.10 47.34
CA ASN A 749 24.78 -10.32 46.57
C ASN A 749 23.73 -10.04 45.48
N ASN A 750 24.08 -9.22 44.48
CA ASN A 750 23.15 -8.76 43.45
C ASN A 750 23.64 -9.10 42.05
N ILE A 751 22.69 -9.35 41.14
CA ILE A 751 22.94 -9.52 39.71
C ILE A 751 22.38 -8.30 38.98
N ALA A 752 23.18 -7.78 38.05
CA ALA A 752 22.77 -6.72 37.14
C ALA A 752 22.58 -7.30 35.74
N ASN A 753 21.43 -7.01 35.11
CA ASN A 753 21.29 -7.10 33.67
C ASN A 753 21.63 -5.73 33.08
N ILE A 754 22.45 -5.71 32.04
CA ILE A 754 22.91 -4.51 31.34
C ILE A 754 22.45 -4.61 29.89
N GLY A 755 21.52 -3.73 29.51
CA GLY A 755 21.16 -3.51 28.11
C GLY A 755 22.26 -2.72 27.42
N LEU A 756 22.72 -3.23 26.27
CA LEU A 756 23.76 -2.60 25.46
C LEU A 756 23.20 -2.07 24.15
N ASP A 757 23.65 -0.86 23.79
CA ASP A 757 23.40 -0.29 22.48
C ASP A 757 24.22 -1.03 21.40
N GLY A 758 23.65 -1.17 20.21
CA GLY A 758 23.78 -2.35 19.34
C GLY A 758 25.17 -2.69 18.76
N GLU A 759 26.20 -1.84 18.94
CA GLU A 759 27.56 -2.10 18.43
C GLU A 759 28.73 -1.90 19.43
N ASP A 760 28.57 -1.19 20.56
CA ASP A 760 29.68 -0.85 21.48
C ASP A 760 29.37 -1.22 22.95
N SER A 761 30.16 -2.13 23.53
CA SER A 761 30.02 -2.61 24.92
C SER A 761 30.22 -1.54 26.00
N ASP A 762 30.66 -0.35 25.63
CA ASP A 762 30.95 0.76 26.54
C ASP A 762 29.73 1.71 26.69
N THR A 763 28.63 1.46 25.94
CA THR A 763 27.37 2.24 25.97
C THR A 763 26.24 1.39 26.55
N VAL A 764 25.63 1.85 27.63
CA VAL A 764 24.55 1.17 28.35
C VAL A 764 23.32 2.06 28.34
N ASN A 765 22.20 1.54 27.82
CA ASN A 765 20.90 2.25 27.77
C ASN A 765 19.97 1.86 28.93
N GLN A 766 19.98 0.58 29.34
CA GLN A 766 19.16 0.02 30.41
C GLN A 766 20.01 -0.67 31.48
N ILE A 767 19.65 -0.49 32.76
CA ILE A 767 20.21 -1.28 33.87
C ILE A 767 19.07 -1.84 34.72
N THR A 768 19.01 -3.16 34.84
CA THR A 768 18.04 -3.85 35.71
C THR A 768 18.77 -4.52 36.87
N LEU A 769 18.43 -4.16 38.11
CA LEU A 769 18.98 -4.77 39.32
C LEU A 769 17.98 -5.76 39.91
N THR A 770 18.32 -7.05 39.83
CA THR A 770 17.46 -8.13 40.31
C THR A 770 17.71 -8.40 41.79
N ASN A 771 16.78 -7.99 42.66
CA ASN A 771 16.78 -8.34 44.09
C ASN A 771 15.80 -9.48 44.43
N ASN A 772 15.20 -10.10 43.41
CA ASN A 772 14.37 -11.31 43.51
C ASN A 772 15.24 -12.52 43.86
N VAL A 773 15.74 -12.56 45.09
CA VAL A 773 16.66 -13.59 45.57
C VAL A 773 16.06 -14.38 46.72
N GLU A 774 15.86 -15.67 46.49
CA GLU A 774 15.53 -16.62 47.55
C GLU A 774 16.70 -17.57 47.80
N THR A 775 17.02 -17.78 49.08
CA THR A 775 17.92 -18.87 49.46
C THR A 775 17.24 -20.20 49.15
N LEU A 776 17.94 -21.06 48.41
CA LEU A 776 17.49 -22.36 47.95
C LEU A 776 16.99 -23.20 49.13
N ASN A 777 15.75 -23.67 49.06
CA ASN A 777 15.04 -24.30 50.16
C ASN A 777 14.92 -25.84 50.03
N GLU A 778 15.28 -26.37 48.86
CA GLU A 778 15.27 -27.79 48.48
C GLU A 778 16.54 -28.11 47.65
N ASP A 779 17.05 -29.34 47.75
CA ASP A 779 18.24 -29.76 46.99
C ASP A 779 17.88 -29.87 45.49
N ILE A 780 18.73 -29.38 44.58
CA ILE A 780 18.52 -29.44 43.12
C ILE A 780 19.71 -30.08 42.39
N ASP A 781 19.44 -30.78 41.30
CA ASP A 781 20.36 -31.60 40.51
C ASP A 781 20.22 -31.36 38.99
N GLU A 782 20.99 -32.08 38.16
CA GLU A 782 20.96 -31.90 36.68
C GLU A 782 19.61 -32.23 36.02
N ASP A 783 18.71 -32.91 36.74
CA ASP A 783 17.37 -33.31 36.28
C ASP A 783 16.26 -32.35 36.77
N SER A 784 16.62 -31.32 37.54
CA SER A 784 15.68 -30.38 38.15
C SER A 784 15.14 -29.35 37.14
N SER A 785 13.82 -29.27 37.03
CA SER A 785 13.09 -28.31 36.18
C SER A 785 12.73 -26.99 36.89
N THR A 786 12.88 -26.94 38.22
CA THR A 786 12.62 -25.75 39.04
C THR A 786 13.56 -25.65 40.22
N ALA A 787 13.82 -24.43 40.70
CA ALA A 787 14.46 -24.15 41.98
C ALA A 787 13.55 -23.23 42.84
N ASN A 788 13.27 -23.59 44.09
CA ASN A 788 12.24 -22.93 44.94
C ASN A 788 10.85 -22.83 44.27
N GLY A 789 10.55 -23.68 43.30
CA GLY A 789 9.34 -23.63 42.50
C GLY A 789 9.33 -22.60 41.35
N TYR A 790 10.43 -21.90 41.09
CA TYR A 790 10.69 -21.06 39.90
C TYR A 790 11.31 -21.89 38.78
N ARG A 791 10.99 -21.63 37.51
CA ARG A 791 11.35 -22.46 36.34
C ARG A 791 12.81 -22.30 35.92
N LEU A 792 13.57 -23.39 35.89
CA LEU A 792 14.94 -23.40 35.37
C LEU A 792 14.91 -23.38 33.83
N GLN A 793 15.82 -22.62 33.23
CA GLN A 793 16.00 -22.46 31.78
C GLN A 793 17.30 -23.11 31.32
N ASP A 794 17.40 -23.47 30.04
CA ASP A 794 18.63 -24.04 29.46
C ASP A 794 19.84 -23.10 29.61
N ASP A 795 19.60 -21.79 29.61
CA ASP A 795 20.58 -20.71 29.74
C ASP A 795 20.69 -20.13 31.16
N THR A 796 19.98 -20.67 32.16
CA THR A 796 20.17 -20.29 33.57
C THR A 796 21.65 -20.42 33.95
N MET A 797 22.30 -19.33 34.37
CA MET A 797 23.73 -19.34 34.67
C MET A 797 24.00 -19.70 36.13
N ILE A 798 24.85 -20.70 36.36
CA ILE A 798 25.28 -21.14 37.69
C ILE A 798 26.66 -20.54 37.98
N TYR A 799 26.76 -19.73 39.04
CA TYR A 799 28.03 -19.25 39.61
C TYR A 799 28.43 -20.10 40.81
N ASP A 800 29.44 -20.96 40.66
CA ASP A 800 30.03 -21.74 41.77
C ASP A 800 31.11 -20.90 42.48
N LEU A 801 30.84 -20.52 43.73
CA LEU A 801 31.74 -19.77 44.63
C LEU A 801 32.49 -20.67 45.62
N SER A 802 32.43 -21.99 45.50
CA SER A 802 32.95 -22.93 46.50
C SER A 802 34.48 -22.93 46.66
N ASP A 803 35.22 -22.50 45.64
CA ASP A 803 36.68 -22.30 45.66
C ASP A 803 37.08 -20.83 46.01
N ALA A 804 36.12 -19.92 46.24
CA ALA A 804 36.38 -18.54 46.64
C ALA A 804 36.91 -18.43 48.09
N ASP A 805 38.06 -17.77 48.26
CA ASP A 805 38.70 -17.54 49.58
C ASP A 805 37.92 -16.49 50.44
N ASP A 806 37.06 -15.69 49.80
CA ASP A 806 36.13 -14.72 50.40
C ASP A 806 34.83 -14.68 49.56
N MET A 807 33.67 -14.85 50.18
CA MET A 807 32.36 -14.90 49.49
C MET A 807 31.72 -13.52 49.33
N GLU A 808 32.25 -12.50 50.04
CA GLU A 808 31.79 -11.10 49.96
C GLU A 808 32.45 -10.33 48.77
N ASP A 809 33.51 -10.87 48.17
CA ASP A 809 34.33 -10.27 47.09
C ASP A 809 35.12 -11.41 46.38
N PRO A 810 34.46 -12.25 45.55
CA PRO A 810 35.11 -13.39 44.92
C PRO A 810 35.93 -12.94 43.69
N ASP A 811 37.27 -13.03 43.75
CA ASP A 811 38.16 -12.89 42.57
C ASP A 811 37.64 -13.81 41.44
N ALA A 812 37.50 -13.30 40.22
CA ALA A 812 36.97 -14.08 39.08
C ALA A 812 37.82 -15.31 38.70
N ASP A 813 39.10 -15.35 39.08
CA ASP A 813 39.97 -16.54 38.99
C ASP A 813 39.47 -17.73 39.87
N ASN A 814 38.49 -17.53 40.76
CA ASN A 814 37.94 -18.52 41.71
C ASN A 814 36.42 -18.77 41.57
N VAL A 815 35.76 -18.22 40.54
CA VAL A 815 34.34 -18.48 40.25
C VAL A 815 34.25 -19.35 39.00
N GLU A 816 33.60 -20.51 39.09
CA GLU A 816 33.30 -21.33 37.91
C GLU A 816 31.87 -21.00 37.45
N VAL A 817 31.72 -20.53 36.20
CA VAL A 817 30.42 -20.20 35.58
C VAL A 817 30.04 -21.29 34.59
N THR A 818 28.83 -21.83 34.70
CA THR A 818 28.30 -22.83 33.76
C THR A 818 26.81 -22.58 33.52
N ALA A 819 26.36 -22.61 32.27
CA ALA A 819 24.93 -22.64 31.94
C ALA A 819 24.31 -23.97 32.38
N TRP A 820 23.07 -23.96 32.83
CA TRP A 820 22.34 -25.12 33.35
C TRP A 820 22.34 -26.30 32.36
N SER A 821 22.07 -26.04 31.08
CA SER A 821 22.10 -27.08 30.01
C SER A 821 23.48 -27.67 29.70
N ASP A 822 24.58 -26.97 30.02
CA ASP A 822 25.96 -27.46 29.84
C ASP A 822 26.51 -28.17 31.09
N ALA A 823 25.85 -27.97 32.24
CA ALA A 823 26.29 -28.42 33.55
C ALA A 823 25.86 -29.86 33.86
N SER A 824 26.60 -30.84 33.33
CA SER A 824 26.36 -32.25 33.68
C SER A 824 26.87 -32.60 35.09
N ASN A 825 26.12 -33.41 35.84
CA ASN A 825 26.36 -33.90 37.20
C ASN A 825 26.24 -32.82 38.31
N ILE A 826 25.24 -31.93 38.20
CA ILE A 826 24.90 -30.95 39.24
C ILE A 826 24.34 -31.64 40.50
N ASP A 827 24.72 -31.12 41.67
CA ASP A 827 24.11 -31.36 42.99
C ASP A 827 24.36 -30.08 43.82
N ILE A 828 23.32 -29.28 44.03
CA ILE A 828 23.33 -28.02 44.78
C ILE A 828 22.41 -28.18 45.99
N THR A 829 23.00 -28.16 47.17
CA THR A 829 22.29 -28.38 48.44
C THR A 829 21.52 -27.13 48.90
N ALA A 830 20.33 -27.35 49.47
CA ALA A 830 19.53 -26.34 50.17
C ALA A 830 20.31 -25.62 51.28
N ASP A 831 19.87 -24.40 51.62
CA ASP A 831 20.55 -23.43 52.48
C ASP A 831 21.93 -22.94 51.98
N ASN A 832 22.50 -23.51 50.89
CA ASN A 832 23.85 -23.19 50.40
C ASN A 832 23.88 -22.50 49.02
N ALA A 833 22.75 -22.23 48.38
CA ALA A 833 22.68 -21.44 47.15
C ALA A 833 21.60 -20.36 47.26
N ASP A 834 21.74 -19.30 46.48
CA ASP A 834 20.75 -18.25 46.29
C ASP A 834 20.25 -18.29 44.83
N VAL A 835 18.93 -18.30 44.65
CA VAL A 835 18.20 -18.44 43.38
C VAL A 835 17.66 -17.07 42.97
N TYR A 836 17.97 -16.63 41.75
CA TYR A 836 17.54 -15.35 41.18
C TYR A 836 16.58 -15.58 40.04
N TYR A 837 15.45 -14.89 40.03
CA TYR A 837 14.38 -15.10 39.05
C TYR A 837 13.75 -13.79 38.55
N ASP A 838 13.22 -13.81 37.34
CA ASP A 838 12.49 -12.70 36.71
C ASP A 838 11.02 -12.64 37.17
N GLU A 839 10.25 -11.67 36.65
CA GLU A 839 8.84 -11.51 36.99
C GLU A 839 7.94 -12.65 36.46
N GLU A 840 8.38 -13.32 35.40
CA GLU A 840 7.76 -14.54 34.87
C GLU A 840 8.12 -15.78 35.71
N GLY A 841 8.90 -15.63 36.77
CA GLY A 841 9.33 -16.71 37.63
C GLY A 841 10.25 -17.72 36.94
N ASN A 842 10.94 -17.30 35.87
CA ASN A 842 12.08 -18.02 35.31
C ASN A 842 13.31 -17.74 36.17
N VAL A 843 14.04 -18.78 36.57
CA VAL A 843 15.33 -18.65 37.22
C VAL A 843 16.33 -18.19 36.17
N THR A 844 16.82 -16.96 36.31
CA THR A 844 17.85 -16.43 35.43
C THR A 844 19.23 -16.91 35.88
N HIS A 845 19.46 -17.02 37.20
CA HIS A 845 20.77 -17.36 37.75
C HIS A 845 20.68 -18.14 39.08
N ILE A 846 21.70 -18.95 39.35
CA ILE A 846 21.92 -19.58 40.66
C ILE A 846 23.33 -19.24 41.14
N VAL A 847 23.47 -18.77 42.38
CA VAL A 847 24.77 -18.53 43.02
C VAL A 847 24.97 -19.58 44.12
N SER A 848 25.85 -20.56 43.88
CA SER A 848 26.13 -21.66 44.82
C SER A 848 27.37 -21.38 45.67
N SER A 849 27.27 -21.65 46.97
CA SER A 849 28.38 -21.57 47.94
C SER A 849 28.96 -22.93 48.34
N ASP A 850 28.39 -24.04 47.87
CA ASP A 850 28.91 -25.40 48.06
C ASP A 850 29.37 -26.02 46.74
N SER A 851 30.32 -26.95 46.83
CA SER A 851 30.95 -27.55 45.65
C SER A 851 30.02 -28.56 44.99
N VAL A 852 29.64 -28.28 43.74
CA VAL A 852 28.72 -29.10 42.95
C VAL A 852 29.27 -30.53 42.78
N THR A 853 28.71 -31.52 43.50
CA THR A 853 29.23 -32.91 43.47
C THR A 853 28.18 -34.02 43.69
N ALA A 854 27.70 -34.58 42.58
CA ALA A 854 26.74 -35.69 42.45
C ALA A 854 26.70 -36.80 43.53
N ASN A 855 25.47 -37.26 43.83
CA ASN A 855 25.15 -38.65 44.22
C ASN A 855 23.81 -39.12 43.58
N ASP A 856 23.73 -40.42 43.29
CA ASP A 856 22.57 -41.26 42.91
C ASP A 856 21.25 -40.53 42.50
N ASP A 857 21.01 -40.41 41.19
CA ASP A 857 19.88 -39.73 40.54
C ASP A 857 18.48 -40.17 41.04
N GLU A 858 17.62 -39.21 41.42
CA GLU A 858 16.22 -39.43 41.82
C GLU A 858 15.23 -38.91 40.75
N VAL A 859 14.65 -39.81 39.95
CA VAL A 859 13.74 -39.42 38.86
C VAL A 859 12.26 -39.44 39.26
N SER A 860 11.52 -38.42 38.85
CA SER A 860 10.07 -38.31 39.07
C SER A 860 9.31 -39.03 37.96
N ALA A 861 8.53 -40.06 38.32
CA ALA A 861 8.02 -41.02 37.35
C ALA A 861 6.52 -41.32 37.52
N LEU A 862 5.73 -41.20 36.45
CA LEU A 862 4.36 -41.72 36.37
C LEU A 862 4.40 -43.21 35.99
N ILE A 863 4.05 -44.08 36.92
CA ILE A 863 4.15 -45.54 36.74
C ILE A 863 3.05 -46.06 35.80
N SER A 864 3.40 -46.46 34.57
CA SER A 864 2.44 -46.89 33.53
C SER A 864 2.36 -48.40 33.26
N GLU A 865 3.33 -49.21 33.70
CA GLU A 865 3.21 -50.68 33.74
C GLU A 865 4.11 -51.26 34.85
N VAL A 866 3.58 -52.14 35.71
CA VAL A 866 4.37 -52.86 36.74
C VAL A 866 4.42 -54.36 36.46
N SER A 867 5.58 -54.86 36.03
CA SER A 867 5.78 -56.27 35.66
C SER A 867 6.27 -57.12 36.84
N VAL A 868 5.35 -57.89 37.43
CA VAL A 868 5.60 -58.73 38.63
C VAL A 868 5.85 -60.20 38.27
N SER A 869 6.91 -60.81 38.82
CA SER A 869 7.31 -62.20 38.57
C SER A 869 7.70 -62.91 39.87
N ASP A 870 7.16 -64.12 40.07
CA ASP A 870 7.24 -64.95 41.30
C ASP A 870 6.86 -64.28 42.65
N GLY A 871 6.52 -62.98 42.65
CA GLY A 871 6.07 -62.18 43.80
C GLY A 871 6.79 -60.83 43.95
N ASP A 872 7.86 -60.61 43.20
CA ASP A 872 8.73 -59.43 43.27
C ASP A 872 8.57 -58.62 41.97
N VAL A 873 8.76 -57.29 41.99
CA VAL A 873 8.75 -56.45 40.77
C VAL A 873 10.05 -56.72 40.01
N GLU A 874 9.99 -57.15 38.74
CA GLU A 874 11.19 -57.38 37.92
C GLU A 874 11.48 -56.22 36.96
N ARG A 875 10.43 -55.54 36.48
CA ARG A 875 10.51 -54.42 35.51
C ARG A 875 9.37 -53.44 35.73
N VAL A 876 9.67 -52.16 35.50
CA VAL A 876 8.73 -51.04 35.55
C VAL A 876 8.82 -50.30 34.23
N THR A 877 7.70 -49.90 33.66
CA THR A 877 7.66 -48.86 32.64
C THR A 877 6.93 -47.67 33.22
N ALA A 878 7.53 -46.50 33.05
CA ALA A 878 7.06 -45.25 33.61
C ALA A 878 7.36 -44.12 32.62
N PHE A 879 6.61 -43.04 32.72
CA PHE A 879 6.93 -41.80 32.03
C PHE A 879 7.77 -40.91 32.95
N VAL A 880 8.90 -40.44 32.45
CA VAL A 880 9.82 -39.50 33.12
C VAL A 880 10.08 -38.38 32.11
N GLU A 881 9.85 -37.12 32.49
CA GLU A 881 10.06 -35.95 31.60
C GLU A 881 9.39 -36.07 30.21
N GLY A 882 8.26 -36.77 30.10
CA GLY A 882 7.57 -37.05 28.83
C GLY A 882 8.02 -38.31 28.08
N GLU A 883 9.20 -38.88 28.37
CA GLU A 883 9.68 -40.10 27.73
C GLU A 883 9.19 -41.38 28.44
N LYS A 884 8.74 -42.39 27.66
CA LYS A 884 8.32 -43.70 28.18
C LYS A 884 9.52 -44.62 28.41
N ILE A 885 10.14 -44.51 29.58
CA ILE A 885 11.33 -45.28 29.98
C ILE A 885 10.93 -46.66 30.54
N GLN A 886 11.83 -47.64 30.40
CA GLN A 886 11.65 -48.99 30.93
C GLN A 886 12.85 -49.42 31.77
N PHE A 887 12.62 -49.56 33.06
CA PHE A 887 13.61 -49.90 34.07
C PHE A 887 13.62 -51.40 34.39
N GLU A 888 14.80 -51.98 34.60
CA GLU A 888 14.93 -53.19 35.43
C GLU A 888 14.92 -52.80 36.91
N VAL A 889 14.51 -53.69 37.82
CA VAL A 889 14.45 -53.39 39.27
C VAL A 889 15.44 -54.27 40.04
N ASP A 890 16.36 -53.67 40.81
CA ASP A 890 17.31 -54.43 41.67
C ASP A 890 16.84 -54.51 43.15
N ASP A 891 15.91 -53.65 43.59
CA ASP A 891 15.27 -53.81 44.91
C ASP A 891 14.04 -54.74 44.88
N SER A 892 14.18 -55.90 45.52
CA SER A 892 13.11 -56.89 45.66
C SER A 892 11.98 -56.52 46.63
N ASP A 893 12.12 -55.47 47.45
CA ASP A 893 11.12 -55.04 48.45
C ASP A 893 10.34 -53.76 48.01
N ILE A 894 10.58 -53.20 46.82
CA ILE A 894 9.86 -52.01 46.29
C ILE A 894 8.38 -52.32 45.97
N ASN A 895 7.49 -51.35 46.24
CA ASN A 895 6.06 -51.43 45.91
C ASN A 895 5.62 -50.15 45.19
N LEU A 896 5.34 -50.30 43.91
CA LEU A 896 4.83 -49.26 43.00
C LEU A 896 3.43 -49.68 42.56
N GLU A 897 2.53 -48.72 42.41
CA GLU A 897 1.17 -48.93 41.93
C GLU A 897 1.04 -48.31 40.54
N GLU A 898 0.29 -48.95 39.64
CA GLU A 898 0.07 -48.43 38.29
C GLU A 898 -0.84 -47.21 38.38
N GLY A 899 -0.42 -46.09 37.77
CA GLY A 899 -1.06 -44.78 37.87
C GLY A 899 -0.59 -43.89 39.02
N SER A 900 0.37 -44.30 39.87
CA SER A 900 0.95 -43.37 40.85
C SER A 900 2.12 -42.57 40.28
N PHE A 901 2.24 -41.31 40.70
CA PHE A 901 3.49 -40.55 40.64
C PHE A 901 4.42 -41.01 41.76
N GLU A 902 5.67 -41.29 41.43
CA GLU A 902 6.66 -41.86 42.34
C GLU A 902 8.05 -41.30 42.07
N THR A 903 8.77 -40.89 43.12
CA THR A 903 10.21 -40.55 43.04
C THR A 903 11.03 -41.82 43.17
N LEU A 904 11.85 -42.13 42.15
CA LEU A 904 12.59 -43.37 42.01
C LEU A 904 14.09 -43.11 42.06
N GLU A 905 14.79 -43.69 43.03
CA GLU A 905 16.26 -43.77 43.00
C GLU A 905 16.65 -44.68 41.81
N VAL A 906 17.43 -44.16 40.87
CA VAL A 906 17.95 -44.90 39.71
C VAL A 906 19.48 -44.91 39.68
N ASN A 907 20.05 -45.61 38.70
CA ASN A 907 21.48 -45.58 38.45
C ASN A 907 21.84 -44.59 37.33
N GLU A 908 23.06 -44.06 37.36
CA GLU A 908 23.79 -43.22 36.36
C GLU A 908 23.54 -43.51 34.84
N ASP A 909 22.96 -44.65 34.46
CA ASP A 909 22.54 -44.97 33.09
C ASP A 909 21.00 -44.86 32.89
N ARG A 910 20.23 -44.24 33.82
CA ARG A 910 18.75 -44.16 33.91
C ARG A 910 18.02 -45.46 33.46
N THR A 911 18.50 -46.64 33.89
CA THR A 911 18.03 -47.97 33.39
C THR A 911 17.65 -49.00 34.44
N VAL A 912 18.01 -48.77 35.70
CA VAL A 912 17.76 -49.68 36.83
C VAL A 912 17.27 -48.88 38.02
N ILE A 913 16.09 -49.22 38.55
CA ILE A 913 15.59 -48.68 39.82
C ILE A 913 16.33 -49.40 40.96
N THR A 914 17.03 -48.61 41.77
CA THR A 914 17.83 -49.04 42.93
C THR A 914 17.08 -48.85 44.25
N GLY A 915 16.08 -47.97 44.28
CA GLY A 915 15.27 -47.66 45.47
C GLY A 915 14.04 -46.80 45.16
N LYS A 916 13.53 -46.12 46.18
CA LYS A 916 12.36 -45.23 46.13
C LYS A 916 12.51 -44.22 47.28
N ALA A 917 12.40 -42.93 46.97
CA ALA A 917 12.58 -41.88 47.95
C ALA A 917 11.54 -41.97 49.10
N ASP A 918 11.93 -41.53 50.31
CA ASP A 918 11.07 -41.52 51.50
C ASP A 918 10.07 -40.34 51.48
N ASP A 919 10.37 -39.27 50.74
CA ASP A 919 9.53 -38.09 50.50
C ASP A 919 8.92 -38.15 49.08
N GLN A 920 7.66 -37.74 48.92
CA GLN A 920 6.97 -37.73 47.62
C GLN A 920 6.76 -36.28 47.16
N LYS A 921 7.01 -36.01 45.87
CA LYS A 921 6.64 -34.74 45.24
C LYS A 921 5.14 -34.44 45.40
N PRO A 922 4.74 -33.16 45.51
CA PRO A 922 3.33 -32.81 45.67
C PRO A 922 2.53 -33.10 44.39
N VAL A 923 1.32 -33.61 44.58
CA VAL A 923 0.31 -33.80 43.53
C VAL A 923 -0.89 -32.92 43.86
N VAL A 924 -1.43 -32.24 42.85
CA VAL A 924 -2.63 -31.39 42.97
C VAL A 924 -3.75 -32.05 42.16
N ASP A 925 -4.76 -32.57 42.87
CA ASP A 925 -5.96 -33.17 42.30
C ASP A 925 -7.10 -32.13 42.24
N GLY A 926 -7.77 -31.99 41.10
CA GLY A 926 -8.87 -31.04 40.98
C GLY A 926 -9.77 -31.23 39.74
N TYR A 927 -10.88 -30.49 39.75
CA TYR A 927 -11.74 -30.34 38.57
C TYR A 927 -11.33 -29.09 37.79
N VAL A 928 -11.15 -29.24 36.49
CA VAL A 928 -10.66 -28.19 35.59
C VAL A 928 -11.70 -27.07 35.44
N GLU A 929 -11.31 -25.83 35.78
CA GLU A 929 -12.07 -24.59 35.55
C GLU A 929 -11.74 -23.96 34.19
N GLU A 930 -10.47 -24.01 33.78
CA GLU A 930 -10.00 -23.40 32.54
C GLU A 930 -8.73 -24.13 32.04
N VAL A 931 -8.59 -24.27 30.71
CA VAL A 931 -7.38 -24.80 30.05
C VAL A 931 -6.97 -23.85 28.94
N ASN A 932 -5.76 -23.32 29.00
CA ASN A 932 -5.18 -22.50 27.95
C ASN A 932 -4.19 -23.32 27.13
N VAL A 933 -4.69 -23.97 26.09
CA VAL A 933 -3.89 -24.82 25.18
C VAL A 933 -2.75 -24.05 24.50
N GLY A 934 -2.86 -22.71 24.38
CA GLY A 934 -1.82 -21.87 23.77
C GLY A 934 -0.64 -21.58 24.71
N ALA A 935 -0.90 -21.43 26.00
CA ALA A 935 0.11 -21.13 27.02
C ALA A 935 0.52 -22.35 27.87
N GLY A 936 -0.10 -23.52 27.67
CA GLY A 936 0.21 -24.73 28.42
C GLY A 936 -0.43 -24.83 29.80
N GLU A 937 -1.46 -24.01 30.07
CA GLU A 937 -1.98 -23.81 31.42
C GLU A 937 -3.24 -24.64 31.74
N ILE A 938 -3.35 -25.07 33.00
CA ILE A 938 -4.52 -25.70 33.61
C ILE A 938 -4.86 -24.97 34.92
N LYS A 939 -6.13 -24.60 35.09
CA LYS A 939 -6.65 -24.04 36.34
C LYS A 939 -7.75 -24.91 36.93
N PHE A 940 -7.79 -25.03 38.26
CA PHE A 940 -8.78 -25.84 38.98
C PHE A 940 -9.84 -25.02 39.70
N PHE A 941 -11.08 -25.50 39.71
CA PHE A 941 -12.20 -24.84 40.39
C PHE A 941 -11.93 -24.58 41.88
N GLY A 942 -11.83 -23.29 42.24
CA GLY A 942 -11.59 -22.85 43.61
C GLY A 942 -10.15 -22.95 44.07
N ASN A 943 -9.20 -23.14 43.14
CA ASN A 943 -7.79 -22.82 43.33
C ASN A 943 -7.48 -21.47 42.67
N ASP A 944 -6.75 -20.61 43.36
CA ASP A 944 -6.34 -19.30 42.83
C ASP A 944 -5.06 -19.42 41.96
N THR A 945 -4.34 -20.55 42.04
CA THR A 945 -3.17 -20.86 41.21
C THR A 945 -3.59 -21.46 39.86
N THR A 946 -3.15 -20.83 38.77
CA THR A 946 -3.05 -21.44 37.44
C THR A 946 -1.72 -22.18 37.33
N TYR A 947 -1.73 -23.39 36.78
CA TYR A 947 -0.54 -24.22 36.64
C TYR A 947 -0.10 -24.37 35.18
N GLU A 948 1.19 -24.20 34.90
CA GLU A 948 1.79 -24.26 33.56
C GLU A 948 2.60 -25.55 33.40
N LEU A 949 2.44 -26.28 32.28
CA LEU A 949 3.16 -27.53 32.03
C LEU A 949 4.56 -27.30 31.45
N ASN A 950 5.60 -27.74 32.18
CA ASN A 950 7.01 -27.50 31.83
C ASN A 950 7.47 -28.17 30.52
N ASN A 951 6.99 -29.38 30.22
CA ASN A 951 7.53 -30.22 29.15
C ASN A 951 6.45 -30.62 28.14
N ASP A 952 6.58 -30.17 26.88
CA ASP A 952 5.82 -30.59 25.68
C ASP A 952 4.28 -30.63 25.83
N ASN A 953 3.74 -29.99 26.88
CA ASN A 953 2.36 -30.17 27.37
C ASN A 953 1.99 -31.64 27.60
N ALA A 954 2.85 -32.38 28.32
CA ALA A 954 2.70 -33.80 28.61
C ALA A 954 1.44 -34.12 29.43
N VAL A 955 0.39 -34.54 28.72
CA VAL A 955 -0.87 -35.06 29.29
C VAL A 955 -0.97 -36.57 29.07
N TYR A 956 -1.44 -37.29 30.07
CA TYR A 956 -1.71 -38.73 29.98
C TYR A 956 -3.20 -39.02 30.17
N ASP A 957 -3.76 -39.84 29.28
CA ASP A 957 -5.15 -40.29 29.37
C ASP A 957 -5.23 -41.58 30.19
N GLY A 958 -5.85 -41.49 31.39
CA GLY A 958 -6.12 -42.62 32.27
C GLY A 958 -7.51 -43.24 32.09
N THR A 959 -8.31 -42.84 31.10
CA THR A 959 -9.76 -43.11 31.04
C THR A 959 -10.21 -44.37 30.27
N ASP A 960 -9.30 -45.14 29.63
CA ASP A 960 -9.65 -46.36 28.84
C ASP A 960 -9.44 -47.70 29.59
N ASP A 961 -10.44 -48.12 30.39
CA ASP A 961 -10.50 -49.40 31.14
C ASP A 961 -10.43 -50.68 30.26
N ASP A 962 -10.55 -50.59 28.93
CA ASP A 962 -10.62 -51.79 28.06
C ASP A 962 -9.22 -52.28 27.56
N SER A 963 -8.14 -51.51 27.79
CA SER A 963 -6.78 -51.83 27.30
C SER A 963 -5.76 -52.17 28.40
N GLY A 964 -5.70 -51.39 29.49
CA GLY A 964 -4.62 -51.45 30.49
C GLY A 964 -3.27 -50.94 29.96
N GLU A 965 -3.28 -50.02 28.99
CA GLU A 965 -2.09 -49.32 28.49
C GLU A 965 -2.36 -47.80 28.53
N TRP A 966 -1.62 -47.06 29.38
CA TRP A 966 -1.70 -45.59 29.44
C TRP A 966 -1.19 -44.96 28.13
N GLU A 967 -2.04 -44.17 27.47
CA GLU A 967 -1.74 -43.46 26.22
C GLU A 967 -1.39 -41.97 26.49
N THR A 968 -0.58 -41.38 25.60
CA THR A 968 -0.23 -39.96 25.63
C THR A 968 -1.33 -39.14 24.96
N ALA A 969 -1.92 -38.20 25.70
CA ALA A 969 -2.91 -37.24 25.21
C ALA A 969 -2.26 -35.89 24.87
N ASN A 970 -3.07 -34.93 24.41
CA ASN A 970 -2.69 -33.54 24.27
C ASN A 970 -3.46 -32.72 25.31
N LEU A 971 -2.92 -31.56 25.68
CA LEU A 971 -3.63 -30.59 26.54
C LEU A 971 -5.00 -30.15 25.97
N ARG A 972 -5.20 -30.20 24.65
CA ARG A 972 -6.49 -29.92 24.00
C ARG A 972 -7.58 -30.98 24.26
N ASP A 973 -7.17 -32.14 24.77
CA ASP A 973 -8.05 -33.28 25.01
C ASP A 973 -8.62 -33.27 26.45
N ILE A 974 -8.25 -32.25 27.26
CA ILE A 974 -8.86 -31.92 28.57
C ILE A 974 -9.94 -30.85 28.35
N GLU A 975 -11.16 -31.07 28.86
CA GLU A 975 -12.30 -30.15 28.81
C GLU A 975 -12.63 -29.51 30.19
N GLU A 976 -13.40 -28.42 30.20
CA GLU A 976 -13.91 -27.80 31.44
C GLU A 976 -14.78 -28.80 32.21
N GLY A 977 -14.42 -29.06 33.47
CA GLY A 977 -15.11 -30.01 34.34
C GLY A 977 -14.49 -31.41 34.41
N ASP A 978 -13.41 -31.70 33.68
CA ASP A 978 -12.66 -32.96 33.81
C ASP A 978 -11.93 -33.08 35.16
N SER A 979 -11.72 -34.30 35.64
CA SER A 979 -10.91 -34.61 36.83
C SER A 979 -9.46 -34.82 36.40
N VAL A 980 -8.56 -33.94 36.87
CA VAL A 980 -7.15 -33.97 36.49
C VAL A 980 -6.26 -33.90 37.74
N SER A 981 -5.23 -34.72 37.76
CA SER A 981 -4.13 -34.65 38.72
C SER A 981 -2.89 -34.13 38.02
N ILE A 982 -2.27 -33.09 38.57
CA ILE A 982 -0.95 -32.62 38.12
C ILE A 982 0.13 -32.96 39.14
N SER A 983 1.29 -33.38 38.64
CA SER A 983 2.51 -33.47 39.45
C SER A 983 3.21 -32.12 39.40
N ILE A 984 3.45 -31.50 40.55
CA ILE A 984 4.28 -30.29 40.65
C ILE A 984 5.65 -30.67 41.25
N PRO A 985 6.74 -30.00 40.86
CA PRO A 985 8.07 -30.37 41.31
C PRO A 985 8.26 -30.13 42.81
N SER A 986 7.68 -29.06 43.36
CA SER A 986 7.75 -28.71 44.79
C SER A 986 6.55 -27.94 45.34
N GLU A 987 6.41 -27.86 46.68
CA GLU A 987 5.23 -27.24 47.34
C GLU A 987 5.17 -25.73 47.04
N GLY A 988 4.18 -25.33 46.22
CA GLY A 988 3.93 -23.92 45.90
C GLY A 988 4.38 -23.50 44.49
N SER A 989 5.07 -24.38 43.75
CA SER A 989 5.34 -24.12 42.34
C SER A 989 4.04 -23.98 41.53
N ARG A 990 4.01 -22.99 40.64
CA ARG A 990 2.99 -22.88 39.58
C ARG A 990 3.32 -23.74 38.36
N PHE A 991 4.53 -24.26 38.27
CA PHE A 991 4.96 -25.09 37.17
C PHE A 991 4.68 -26.57 37.48
N ALA A 992 4.37 -27.36 36.46
CA ALA A 992 3.97 -28.76 36.60
C ALA A 992 4.74 -29.67 35.64
N ASP A 993 5.16 -30.84 36.14
CA ASP A 993 5.96 -31.82 35.41
C ASP A 993 5.09 -32.62 34.41
N ALA A 994 3.82 -32.85 34.74
CA ALA A 994 2.84 -33.59 33.92
C ALA A 994 1.41 -33.42 34.42
N ALA A 995 0.43 -33.62 33.53
CA ALA A 995 -0.99 -33.77 33.86
C ALA A 995 -1.52 -35.17 33.55
N VAL A 996 -2.45 -35.67 34.37
CA VAL A 996 -3.14 -36.95 34.21
C VAL A 996 -4.64 -36.72 34.23
N LEU A 997 -5.34 -37.17 33.19
CA LEU A 997 -6.80 -37.23 33.13
C LEU A 997 -7.29 -38.50 33.85
N GLU A 998 -8.08 -38.35 34.91
CA GLU A 998 -8.58 -39.46 35.73
C GLU A 998 -9.92 -40.05 35.25
N GLU A 999 -10.20 -41.32 35.55
CA GLU A 999 -11.51 -41.93 35.28
C GLU A 999 -12.67 -41.21 36.01
N GLU A 1000 -13.77 -40.98 35.28
CA GLU A 1000 -14.99 -40.33 35.77
C GLU A 1000 -15.73 -41.19 36.84
N ASP A 1001 -15.29 -41.16 38.11
CA ASP A 1001 -15.97 -41.85 39.23
C ASP A 1001 -17.26 -41.12 39.68
N SER A 1002 -18.18 -40.91 38.74
CA SER A 1002 -19.59 -40.48 38.87
C SER A 1002 -20.03 -39.76 40.16
N VAL A 1003 -19.54 -38.53 40.39
CA VAL A 1003 -20.05 -37.62 41.43
C VAL A 1003 -20.70 -36.36 40.82
N ASP A 1004 -21.86 -36.00 41.36
CA ASP A 1004 -22.68 -34.86 40.96
C ASP A 1004 -21.96 -33.53 41.32
N PRO A 1005 -21.67 -32.62 40.36
CA PRO A 1005 -20.89 -31.39 40.61
C PRO A 1005 -21.57 -30.42 41.59
N ASP A 1006 -22.89 -30.55 41.81
CA ASP A 1006 -23.64 -29.85 42.88
C ASP A 1006 -23.22 -30.27 44.32
N THR A 1007 -22.22 -31.17 44.50
CA THR A 1007 -21.88 -31.78 45.80
C THR A 1007 -20.48 -31.47 46.37
N TYR A 1008 -19.63 -30.70 45.70
CA TYR A 1008 -18.30 -30.35 46.24
C TYR A 1008 -18.42 -29.24 47.31
N GLU A 1009 -18.69 -29.61 48.57
CA GLU A 1009 -18.36 -28.74 49.71
C GLU A 1009 -16.84 -28.84 49.94
N PRO A 1010 -16.06 -27.75 49.75
CA PRO A 1010 -14.61 -27.86 49.74
C PRO A 1010 -14.07 -28.17 51.15
N SER A 1011 -13.30 -29.25 51.27
CA SER A 1011 -12.57 -29.59 52.49
C SER A 1011 -11.29 -28.76 52.63
N VAL A 1012 -11.43 -27.43 52.62
CA VAL A 1012 -10.31 -26.52 52.80
C VAL A 1012 -9.73 -26.69 54.21
N ASN A 1013 -8.45 -27.05 54.29
CA ASN A 1013 -7.72 -27.08 55.55
C ASN A 1013 -7.16 -25.68 55.87
N VAL A 1014 -8.07 -24.71 56.05
CA VAL A 1014 -7.74 -23.28 56.22
C VAL A 1014 -6.88 -23.03 57.45
N ASN A 1015 -5.66 -22.53 57.24
CA ASN A 1015 -5.01 -21.60 58.16
C ASN A 1015 -5.21 -20.16 57.63
N GLN A 1016 -6.18 -19.47 58.24
CA GLN A 1016 -6.70 -18.08 58.11
C GLN A 1016 -5.66 -16.98 57.75
N GLU A 1017 -5.95 -15.88 57.01
CA GLU A 1017 -7.18 -15.02 56.88
C GLU A 1017 -7.36 -14.23 55.54
N SER A 1018 -8.63 -14.06 55.07
CA SER A 1018 -9.24 -12.95 54.23
C SER A 1018 -8.61 -12.47 52.88
N VAL A 1019 -9.21 -12.62 51.69
CA VAL A 1019 -10.48 -12.05 51.11
C VAL A 1019 -10.44 -10.57 50.64
N THR A 1020 -10.57 -10.31 49.33
CA THR A 1020 -11.49 -9.29 48.72
C THR A 1020 -11.73 -9.46 47.20
N SER A 1021 -12.85 -8.93 46.69
CA SER A 1021 -13.32 -8.98 45.28
C SER A 1021 -13.80 -7.61 44.78
N THR A 1022 -13.62 -7.23 43.50
CA THR A 1022 -14.61 -6.40 42.71
C THR A 1022 -14.25 -6.11 41.23
N SER A 1023 -14.98 -6.73 40.29
CA SER A 1023 -15.74 -6.18 39.13
C SER A 1023 -15.34 -4.92 38.29
N ALA A 1024 -15.57 -5.06 36.96
CA ALA A 1024 -16.07 -4.07 35.96
C ALA A 1024 -15.05 -3.11 35.28
N GLU A 1025 -15.17 -2.62 34.02
CA GLU A 1025 -16.17 -2.76 32.92
C GLU A 1025 -15.66 -2.13 31.56
N ASN A 1026 -15.86 -2.78 30.40
CA ASN A 1026 -15.89 -2.25 28.98
C ASN A 1026 -14.58 -1.64 28.37
N VAL A 1027 -14.26 -1.70 27.05
CA VAL A 1027 -15.09 -1.48 25.82
C VAL A 1027 -14.59 -2.28 24.55
N SER A 1028 -15.54 -2.94 23.87
CA SER A 1028 -15.66 -3.47 22.47
C SER A 1028 -14.50 -3.72 21.47
N GLU A 1029 -14.49 -4.93 20.88
CA GLU A 1029 -14.98 -5.17 19.50
C GLU A 1029 -15.83 -6.48 19.43
N VAL A 1030 -16.45 -6.80 18.29
CA VAL A 1030 -17.74 -7.56 18.23
C VAL A 1030 -17.62 -9.06 17.95
N LYS A 1031 -18.10 -9.91 18.87
CA LYS A 1031 -18.41 -11.33 18.66
C LYS A 1031 -19.83 -11.66 19.14
N LEU A 1032 -20.70 -12.13 18.23
CA LEU A 1032 -22.07 -12.55 18.55
C LEU A 1032 -22.07 -13.88 19.32
N SER A 1033 -22.55 -13.88 20.56
CA SER A 1033 -22.71 -15.09 21.40
C SER A 1033 -24.18 -15.48 21.56
N PHE A 1034 -24.46 -16.78 21.62
CA PHE A 1034 -25.77 -17.31 21.98
C PHE A 1034 -25.79 -17.64 23.47
N SER A 1035 -26.56 -16.89 24.27
CA SER A 1035 -26.67 -17.16 25.71
C SER A 1035 -27.68 -18.27 26.02
N GLU A 1036 -27.30 -19.19 26.91
CA GLU A 1036 -28.23 -20.13 27.57
C GLU A 1036 -29.13 -19.42 28.62
N GLU A 1037 -29.92 -18.42 28.19
CA GLU A 1037 -31.14 -18.00 28.92
C GLU A 1037 -32.34 -17.82 27.98
N ALA A 1038 -32.58 -18.81 27.11
CA ALA A 1038 -33.80 -18.92 26.31
C ALA A 1038 -35.02 -19.30 27.18
N SER A 1039 -35.55 -18.34 27.95
CA SER A 1039 -36.73 -18.55 28.80
C SER A 1039 -38.01 -18.83 27.99
N VAL A 1040 -38.47 -20.08 28.00
CA VAL A 1040 -39.68 -20.51 27.29
C VAL A 1040 -40.94 -19.86 27.87
N GLN A 1041 -41.64 -19.05 27.08
CA GLN A 1041 -42.98 -18.55 27.40
C GLN A 1041 -44.09 -19.40 26.74
N GLU A 1042 -45.24 -19.48 27.42
CA GLU A 1042 -46.17 -20.63 27.40
C GLU A 1042 -46.98 -20.88 26.09
N ASP A 1043 -46.73 -20.15 25.00
CA ASP A 1043 -47.56 -20.20 23.77
C ASP A 1043 -46.77 -20.30 22.43
N GLY A 1044 -45.47 -20.66 22.44
CA GLY A 1044 -44.77 -21.18 21.24
C GLY A 1044 -44.32 -20.16 20.18
N GLU A 1045 -44.24 -18.88 20.52
CA GLU A 1045 -43.58 -17.84 19.70
C GLU A 1045 -42.20 -17.51 20.29
N PHE A 1046 -41.17 -17.47 19.46
CA PHE A 1046 -39.83 -16.97 19.83
C PHE A 1046 -39.61 -15.57 19.25
N THR A 1047 -38.99 -14.69 20.03
CA THR A 1047 -38.65 -13.33 19.60
C THR A 1047 -37.15 -13.13 19.78
N VAL A 1048 -36.46 -12.80 18.69
CA VAL A 1048 -35.03 -12.45 18.70
C VAL A 1048 -34.93 -10.94 18.64
N THR A 1049 -33.96 -10.37 19.37
CA THR A 1049 -33.68 -8.94 19.39
C THR A 1049 -32.20 -8.75 19.05
N ASP A 1050 -31.87 -7.83 18.15
CA ASP A 1050 -30.49 -7.41 17.91
C ASP A 1050 -30.00 -6.44 19.00
N GLU A 1051 -28.71 -6.15 18.99
CA GLU A 1051 -28.05 -5.30 20.01
C GLU A 1051 -28.45 -3.81 19.88
N ASP A 1052 -28.94 -3.40 18.71
CA ASP A 1052 -29.63 -2.11 18.48
C ASP A 1052 -31.05 -2.05 19.09
N GLY A 1053 -31.57 -3.17 19.59
CA GLY A 1053 -32.86 -3.28 20.27
C GLY A 1053 -34.06 -3.49 19.34
N ASN A 1054 -33.87 -3.82 18.06
CA ASN A 1054 -34.95 -4.20 17.15
C ASN A 1054 -35.32 -5.67 17.38
N SER A 1055 -36.60 -5.91 17.68
CA SER A 1055 -37.14 -7.24 17.98
C SER A 1055 -38.07 -7.75 16.88
N PHE A 1056 -37.91 -9.03 16.50
CA PHE A 1056 -38.80 -9.72 15.56
C PHE A 1056 -39.28 -11.06 16.11
N THR A 1057 -40.56 -11.36 15.91
CA THR A 1057 -41.23 -12.57 16.40
C THR A 1057 -41.42 -13.58 15.26
N VAL A 1058 -40.90 -14.80 15.43
CA VAL A 1058 -41.10 -15.90 14.48
C VAL A 1058 -42.40 -16.64 14.83
N THR A 1059 -43.22 -16.93 13.81
CA THR A 1059 -44.50 -17.64 13.95
C THR A 1059 -44.54 -18.85 13.00
N GLU A 1060 -45.35 -19.86 13.33
CA GLU A 1060 -45.36 -21.24 12.78
C GLU A 1060 -45.64 -21.37 11.25
N ASP A 1061 -45.85 -20.27 10.52
CA ASP A 1061 -46.46 -20.24 9.17
C ASP A 1061 -45.47 -20.20 7.98
N SER A 1062 -44.15 -20.42 8.17
CA SER A 1062 -43.12 -20.42 7.10
C SER A 1062 -42.40 -21.76 6.87
N TYR A 1063 -43.13 -22.87 7.03
CA TYR A 1063 -42.63 -24.25 6.89
C TYR A 1063 -42.91 -24.87 5.50
N GLU A 1064 -41.88 -25.40 4.81
CA GLU A 1064 -42.08 -26.32 3.67
C GLU A 1064 -41.05 -27.49 3.69
N GLN A 1065 -41.55 -28.73 3.76
CA GLN A 1065 -40.75 -29.94 3.84
C GLN A 1065 -40.38 -30.47 2.44
N VAL A 1066 -39.09 -30.67 2.16
CA VAL A 1066 -38.61 -31.12 0.85
C VAL A 1066 -37.73 -32.38 1.00
N GLY A 1067 -38.38 -33.53 1.12
CA GLY A 1067 -37.68 -34.83 1.27
C GLY A 1067 -37.54 -35.24 2.73
N SER A 1068 -36.36 -35.69 3.12
CA SER A 1068 -35.98 -36.03 4.50
C SER A 1068 -35.71 -34.80 5.37
N ASP A 1069 -35.38 -33.68 4.74
CA ASP A 1069 -34.68 -32.57 5.39
C ASP A 1069 -35.56 -31.31 5.43
N ASN A 1070 -35.34 -30.46 6.44
CA ASN A 1070 -36.10 -29.23 6.60
C ASN A 1070 -35.34 -28.04 6.01
N LYS A 1071 -36.00 -27.23 5.19
CA LYS A 1071 -35.42 -26.03 4.57
C LYS A 1071 -36.12 -24.77 5.09
N PHE A 1072 -35.32 -23.78 5.48
CA PHE A 1072 -35.78 -22.41 5.74
C PHE A 1072 -35.23 -21.46 4.67
N THR A 1073 -35.94 -20.38 4.37
CA THR A 1073 -35.52 -19.41 3.31
C THR A 1073 -35.95 -18.00 3.68
N TYR A 1074 -35.02 -17.05 3.56
CA TYR A 1074 -35.24 -15.62 3.77
C TYR A 1074 -34.60 -14.81 2.64
N GLN A 1075 -35.04 -13.56 2.44
CA GLN A 1075 -34.45 -12.64 1.47
C GLN A 1075 -34.23 -11.26 2.10
N THR A 1076 -33.04 -10.71 1.86
CA THR A 1076 -32.73 -9.28 2.02
C THR A 1076 -32.46 -8.66 0.65
N SER A 1077 -32.31 -7.34 0.61
CA SER A 1077 -31.99 -6.57 -0.59
C SER A 1077 -30.53 -6.72 -1.01
N GLY A 1078 -30.17 -7.91 -1.51
CA GLY A 1078 -28.85 -8.22 -2.07
C GLY A 1078 -28.68 -9.71 -2.33
N SER A 1079 -28.90 -10.54 -1.29
CA SER A 1079 -28.60 -11.97 -1.31
C SER A 1079 -29.73 -12.83 -0.71
N THR A 1080 -29.80 -14.10 -1.10
CA THR A 1080 -30.75 -15.08 -0.57
C THR A 1080 -30.01 -16.17 0.19
N VAL A 1081 -30.27 -16.30 1.50
CA VAL A 1081 -29.69 -17.38 2.32
C VAL A 1081 -30.70 -18.50 2.48
N SER A 1082 -30.26 -19.74 2.26
CA SER A 1082 -31.03 -20.97 2.47
C SER A 1082 -30.34 -21.83 3.52
N VAL A 1083 -31.05 -22.20 4.58
CA VAL A 1083 -30.53 -23.10 5.63
C VAL A 1083 -31.20 -24.47 5.50
N TYR A 1084 -30.41 -25.53 5.53
CA TYR A 1084 -30.87 -26.92 5.49
C TYR A 1084 -30.49 -27.63 6.80
N VAL A 1085 -31.42 -28.42 7.36
CA VAL A 1085 -31.19 -29.21 8.58
C VAL A 1085 -31.44 -30.69 8.28
N TYR A 1086 -30.42 -31.53 8.53
CA TYR A 1086 -30.38 -32.96 8.20
C TYR A 1086 -30.54 -33.87 9.44
N GLY A 1087 -31.21 -35.02 9.26
CA GLY A 1087 -31.39 -36.08 10.28
C GLY A 1087 -32.80 -36.68 10.25
N TYR A 1088 -33.06 -37.96 10.52
CA TYR A 1088 -32.27 -39.10 11.03
C TYR A 1088 -33.02 -40.41 10.66
N ASP A 1089 -32.47 -41.62 10.91
CA ASP A 1089 -33.26 -42.89 10.93
C ASP A 1089 -32.93 -43.72 12.19
N GLU A 1090 -33.90 -44.50 12.69
CA GLU A 1090 -34.07 -44.83 14.12
C GLU A 1090 -33.13 -45.93 14.70
N ALA A 1091 -32.37 -45.62 15.77
CA ALA A 1091 -32.51 -46.24 17.11
C ALA A 1091 -31.39 -45.87 18.14
N ASP A 1092 -31.83 -45.40 19.32
CA ASP A 1092 -31.09 -45.10 20.57
C ASP A 1092 -30.05 -43.95 20.56
N ASP A 1093 -29.85 -43.41 21.77
CA ASP A 1093 -29.07 -42.24 22.22
C ASP A 1093 -29.47 -40.82 21.76
N ALA A 1094 -29.19 -39.85 22.63
CA ALA A 1094 -29.72 -38.49 22.59
C ALA A 1094 -28.63 -37.47 22.91
N ASN A 1095 -28.12 -36.79 21.88
CA ASN A 1095 -27.36 -35.55 21.97
C ASN A 1095 -27.87 -34.54 20.93
N PRO A 1096 -27.91 -33.22 21.24
CA PRO A 1096 -28.28 -32.15 20.28
C PRO A 1096 -27.09 -31.83 19.34
N LEU A 1097 -27.29 -31.89 18.02
CA LEU A 1097 -27.54 -30.74 17.14
C LEU A 1097 -26.33 -29.79 16.93
N ASN A 1098 -25.51 -30.13 15.93
CA ASN A 1098 -24.46 -29.26 15.36
C ASN A 1098 -25.01 -28.51 14.12
N ILE A 1099 -24.60 -27.25 13.91
CA ILE A 1099 -25.08 -26.37 12.81
C ILE A 1099 -23.87 -25.75 12.11
N ASP A 1100 -23.82 -25.91 10.78
CA ASP A 1100 -22.74 -25.43 9.91
C ASP A 1100 -23.30 -24.46 8.85
N PHE A 1101 -22.53 -23.43 8.46
CA PHE A 1101 -22.97 -22.34 7.59
C PHE A 1101 -22.19 -22.30 6.26
N SER A 1102 -22.91 -22.49 5.14
CA SER A 1102 -22.36 -22.33 3.78
C SER A 1102 -23.24 -21.41 2.91
N GLY A 1103 -22.60 -20.47 2.22
CA GLY A 1103 -23.24 -19.49 1.32
C GLY A 1103 -23.17 -19.86 -0.17
N ASP A 1104 -24.34 -20.16 -0.75
CA ASP A 1104 -24.67 -20.67 -2.11
C ASP A 1104 -25.07 -19.49 -3.07
N ASN A 1105 -24.81 -19.39 -4.40
CA ASN A 1105 -24.21 -20.24 -5.46
C ASN A 1105 -23.88 -19.36 -6.71
N PHE A 1106 -22.97 -19.76 -7.64
CA PHE A 1106 -23.31 -19.80 -9.09
C PHE A 1106 -22.38 -20.71 -9.95
N PHE A 1107 -22.92 -21.90 -10.31
CA PHE A 1107 -22.73 -22.81 -11.46
C PHE A 1107 -21.53 -22.74 -12.46
N ASP A 1108 -21.18 -23.80 -13.22
CA ASP A 1108 -21.29 -25.28 -13.12
C ASP A 1108 -20.69 -25.96 -14.38
N GLU A 1109 -20.29 -27.23 -14.24
CA GLU A 1109 -20.15 -28.33 -15.22
C GLU A 1109 -19.82 -28.13 -16.73
N SER A 1110 -18.91 -28.99 -17.23
CA SER A 1110 -19.32 -29.94 -18.29
C SER A 1110 -18.56 -31.28 -18.31
N TYR A 1111 -19.34 -32.35 -18.51
CA TYR A 1111 -19.03 -33.79 -18.60
C TYR A 1111 -18.09 -34.22 -19.77
N ASP A 1112 -17.37 -35.36 -19.65
CA ASP A 1112 -17.88 -36.71 -20.06
C ASP A 1112 -16.82 -37.85 -19.92
N VAL A 1113 -17.27 -39.10 -20.07
CA VAL A 1113 -16.68 -40.37 -19.61
C VAL A 1113 -16.06 -41.20 -20.75
N SER A 1114 -14.94 -41.93 -20.54
CA SER A 1114 -14.78 -43.33 -21.05
C SER A 1114 -13.50 -44.10 -20.67
N ASP A 1115 -13.69 -45.13 -19.86
CA ASP A 1115 -13.22 -46.53 -20.02
C ASP A 1115 -11.85 -46.82 -20.66
N SER A 1116 -10.89 -47.33 -19.85
CA SER A 1116 -10.26 -48.62 -20.18
C SER A 1116 -9.60 -49.33 -18.99
N SER A 1117 -10.15 -50.50 -18.64
CA SER A 1117 -9.63 -51.38 -17.59
C SER A 1117 -8.40 -52.23 -17.98
N VAL A 1118 -7.48 -52.46 -17.04
CA VAL A 1118 -6.61 -53.66 -17.02
C VAL A 1118 -6.48 -54.20 -15.59
N ASN A 1119 -6.84 -55.48 -15.39
CA ASN A 1119 -6.67 -56.22 -14.13
C ASN A 1119 -5.33 -56.99 -14.11
N VAL A 1120 -4.62 -56.96 -12.97
CA VAL A 1120 -3.85 -58.11 -12.41
C VAL A 1120 -4.05 -58.09 -10.88
N ASN A 1121 -4.03 -59.25 -10.23
CA ASN A 1121 -4.53 -59.47 -8.87
C ASN A 1121 -3.51 -60.27 -8.01
N VAL A 1122 -3.59 -60.11 -6.68
CA VAL A 1122 -2.91 -60.81 -5.54
C VAL A 1122 -1.37 -60.73 -5.46
N ASN A 1123 -0.73 -60.67 -4.27
CA ASN A 1123 -1.14 -61.10 -2.92
C ASN A 1123 -0.34 -60.35 -1.81
N ASP A 1124 -0.91 -60.32 -0.58
CA ASP A 1124 -0.30 -60.18 0.77
C ASP A 1124 0.66 -59.03 1.18
N GLU A 1125 0.40 -58.54 2.41
CA GLU A 1125 1.33 -58.06 3.46
C GLU A 1125 2.03 -56.68 3.38
N LEU A 1126 1.81 -55.91 4.46
CA LEU A 1126 2.71 -54.99 5.20
C LEU A 1126 3.04 -53.59 4.63
N ASN A 1127 2.78 -52.59 5.49
CA ASN A 1127 3.44 -51.28 5.66
C ASN A 1127 3.34 -50.27 4.49
N ASN A 1128 3.25 -48.95 4.72
CA ASN A 1128 3.15 -48.17 5.98
C ASN A 1128 1.76 -47.55 6.07
#